data_AF-A0A160M9Z7-F1
#
_entry.id   AF-A0A160M9Z7-F1
#
_cell.length_a   1.000
_cell.length_b   1.000
_cell.length_c   1.000
_cell.angle_alpha   90.00
_cell.angle_beta   90.00
_cell.angle_gamma   90.00
#
_symmetry.space_group_name_H-M   'P 1'
#
loop_
_entity.id
_entity.type
_entity.pdbx_description
1 polymer ?
#
loop_
_entity_poly.entity_id
_entity_poly.type
_entity_poly.pdbx_seq_one_letter_code
_entity_poly.pdbx_strand_id
1 'polypeptide(L)'
;MKQSLNQVNVYSVTTDVFFSREEMKLKVLKDRLHDLKRLSKEKSSIQVEIASLKDDSIIENNEHKKNIMINQIASKERQLEYLAYLEEEVFKGEKPTKAGLKRDLKEMIKQHEDVRILNPLRLNISQVISLFESPLTRKLEMEKNKLSEKIIVVEVFNYEIFDSILDKGFKFRNKEFVYWSSSSGQIRDKKAFFIEKEAWSNIENSITAGLTDVDINNNGGMSVNKYLAYKALASSASYKWKNFNIDKCIVVDDVAVSLEGRTVDFISRETFEIERTNEKSIELEITDGAGMMLPQVSEKLFGIGVHKNMQFRLPWMKGCLSAVPFLDYKENPVVTDIYGKEWNLKDSGIEIVFFKSQFKMWKHFINKDNPKESWKKYQVNFKKYNCEASFMNVEEDNIPNAKTNYQYLQSLVNISDSDLMEIADLTNEELQNLGSDADTMLRVLGASDDNDNKNEFQQALNLYPALLNDKNTKKSLKDKKEKILEEAMAGKVNLEGKYTYALPDWYAVMENIFDGIDNPKGLLGKAEVSCSLYGESKVDLLRSPALSFEHVIRQNRRSEKMTKWYITKGVHVSADDAAISKILMCDYDGDKLLISPSKTLIRVAEEHIKLLDVVPLEYEMGVSEPKLINSANIFESLKAAFKANIGIISNNLTKLYNKENFDVKKDYELVKKLTSYNNHVIDMAKTLDEVKLPSEVKEEWNYYCKEKLPYFFIQAKGKPESKVNKKNDKVVNRLQDFIINRRITFKSVVEQFDYKYLMWTPNIKENAFVIDEETDSKIIEKYTALDTNKRYYINDEAETKDGKKPYIYTQIREELLSIHPEAQEVSDVLVRFLFGKKDSEYKKTLFESFGVEVVDAIRKNVHSEINCRACGELIPTPEQRQIRCDSCQKAYRKRLDAERKRKTRKILKEMSA
;
A
#
# COMPACT_ATOMS: atom_id res chain seq x y z
N MET A 1 -4.67 12.13 -16.42
CA MET A 1 -5.98 12.00 -15.74
C MET A 1 -5.98 10.75 -14.86
N LYS A 2 -5.39 10.80 -13.65
CA LYS A 2 -5.53 9.73 -12.64
C LYS A 2 -6.75 10.06 -11.79
N GLN A 3 -7.88 9.40 -12.03
CA GLN A 3 -8.99 9.40 -11.07
C GLN A 3 -8.51 8.66 -9.84
N SER A 4 -8.61 9.25 -8.63
CA SER A 4 -8.33 8.52 -7.40
C SER A 4 -9.15 7.22 -7.39
N LEU A 5 -8.48 6.08 -7.18
CA LEU A 5 -9.17 4.78 -7.14
C LEU A 5 -10.31 4.87 -6.13
N ASN A 6 -11.51 4.50 -6.57
CA ASN A 6 -12.67 4.53 -5.71
C ASN A 6 -12.43 3.61 -4.51
N GLN A 7 -12.94 4.00 -3.34
CA GLN A 7 -12.86 3.18 -2.14
C GLN A 7 -14.24 2.61 -1.86
N VAL A 8 -14.29 1.40 -1.33
CA VAL A 8 -15.48 0.73 -0.80
C VAL A 8 -15.19 0.32 0.63
N ASN A 9 -16.20 0.28 1.50
CA ASN A 9 -15.99 0.00 2.91
C ASN A 9 -16.50 -1.40 3.25
N VAL A 10 -15.79 -2.13 4.12
CA VAL A 10 -16.16 -3.47 4.59
C VAL A 10 -15.86 -3.61 6.08
N TYR A 11 -16.44 -4.61 6.72
CA TYR A 11 -16.07 -4.95 8.10
C TYR A 11 -14.75 -5.73 8.15
N SER A 12 -13.89 -5.35 9.09
CA SER A 12 -12.71 -6.09 9.54
C SER A 12 -12.88 -6.45 11.01
N VAL A 13 -13.14 -7.73 11.28
CA VAL A 13 -13.46 -8.25 12.61
C VAL A 13 -12.42 -9.25 13.07
N THR A 14 -12.37 -9.49 14.37
CA THR A 14 -11.51 -10.51 14.98
C THR A 14 -12.29 -11.80 15.23
N THR A 15 -11.61 -12.94 15.30
CA THR A 15 -12.27 -14.25 15.56
C THR A 15 -13.17 -14.32 16.80
N ASP A 16 -13.07 -13.38 17.74
CA ASP A 16 -13.89 -13.33 18.94
C ASP A 16 -15.34 -12.89 18.70
N VAL A 17 -15.67 -12.31 17.53
CA VAL A 17 -17.07 -11.98 17.20
C VAL A 17 -17.93 -13.22 16.94
N PHE A 18 -17.29 -14.40 16.79
CA PHE A 18 -17.93 -15.69 16.55
C PHE A 18 -18.05 -16.57 17.80
N PHE A 19 -17.75 -16.03 18.99
CA PHE A 19 -18.01 -16.74 20.23
C PHE A 19 -19.50 -17.00 20.41
N SER A 20 -19.86 -18.22 20.80
CA SER A 20 -21.19 -18.51 21.32
C SER A 20 -21.45 -17.70 22.61
N ARG A 21 -22.71 -17.61 23.02
CA ARG A 21 -23.06 -16.88 24.25
C ARG A 21 -22.32 -17.42 25.48
N GLU A 22 -22.17 -18.74 25.58
CA GLU A 22 -21.48 -19.39 26.70
C GLU A 22 -19.96 -19.26 26.59
N GLU A 23 -19.38 -19.42 25.40
CA GLU A 23 -17.96 -19.20 25.16
C GLU A 23 -17.57 -17.75 25.54
N MET A 24 -18.43 -16.79 25.18
CA MET A 24 -18.22 -15.38 25.48
C MET A 24 -18.26 -15.10 26.99
N LYS A 25 -19.16 -15.74 27.75
CA LYS A 25 -19.16 -15.60 29.22
C LYS A 25 -17.83 -16.04 29.83
N LEU A 26 -17.28 -17.18 29.40
CA LEU A 26 -15.97 -17.64 29.87
C LEU A 26 -14.83 -16.71 29.43
N LYS A 27 -14.87 -16.21 28.19
CA LYS A 27 -13.88 -15.24 27.70
C LYS A 27 -13.89 -13.97 28.56
N VAL A 28 -15.07 -13.40 28.81
CA VAL A 28 -15.26 -12.20 29.65
C VAL A 28 -14.79 -12.47 31.07
N LEU A 29 -15.14 -13.62 31.65
CA LEU A 29 -14.69 -13.99 32.98
C LEU A 29 -13.15 -14.10 33.06
N LYS A 30 -12.52 -14.70 32.04
CA LYS A 30 -11.05 -14.80 31.96
C LYS A 30 -10.38 -13.42 31.85
N ASP A 31 -10.96 -12.51 31.07
CA ASP A 31 -10.43 -11.15 30.91
C ASP A 31 -10.59 -10.33 32.19
N ARG A 32 -11.75 -10.41 32.85
CA ARG A 32 -12.00 -9.81 34.16
C ARG A 32 -11.02 -10.33 35.22
N LEU A 33 -10.69 -11.62 35.20
CA LEU A 33 -9.68 -12.20 36.11
C LEU A 33 -8.27 -11.64 35.85
N HIS A 34 -7.95 -11.35 34.58
CA HIS A 34 -6.70 -10.70 34.22
C HIS A 34 -6.65 -9.25 34.74
N ASP A 35 -7.72 -8.49 34.53
CA ASP A 35 -7.84 -7.12 35.02
C ASP A 35 -7.76 -7.06 36.54
N LEU A 36 -8.45 -7.96 37.24
CA LEU A 36 -8.35 -8.11 38.70
C LEU A 36 -6.87 -8.23 39.11
N LYS A 37 -6.14 -9.19 38.56
CA LYS A 37 -4.73 -9.42 38.94
C LYS A 37 -3.82 -8.22 38.62
N ARG A 38 -4.04 -7.56 37.48
CA ARG A 38 -3.27 -6.38 37.08
C ARG A 38 -3.55 -5.20 38.02
N LEU A 39 -4.82 -4.86 38.21
CA LEU A 39 -5.25 -3.74 39.04
C LEU A 39 -4.94 -3.97 40.53
N SER A 40 -5.08 -5.20 41.05
CA SER A 40 -4.67 -5.50 42.43
C SER A 40 -3.16 -5.26 42.64
N LYS A 41 -2.31 -5.53 41.63
CA LYS A 41 -0.86 -5.25 41.70
C LYS A 41 -0.56 -3.75 41.60
N GLU A 42 -1.35 -3.01 40.82
CA GLU A 42 -1.19 -1.57 40.58
C GLU A 42 -1.89 -0.71 41.65
N LYS A 43 -2.75 -1.29 42.50
CA LYS A 43 -3.62 -0.60 43.46
C LYS A 43 -2.90 0.48 44.26
N SER A 44 -1.79 0.14 44.92
CA SER A 44 -1.03 1.09 45.73
C SER A 44 -0.41 2.22 44.89
N SER A 45 0.08 1.94 43.68
CA SER A 45 0.62 2.95 42.77
C SER A 45 -0.46 3.91 42.31
N ILE A 46 -1.63 3.38 41.93
CA ILE A 46 -2.79 4.18 41.49
C ILE A 46 -3.24 5.10 42.62
N GLN A 47 -3.30 4.62 43.87
CA GLN A 47 -3.66 5.43 45.03
C GLN A 47 -2.66 6.57 45.28
N VAL A 48 -1.36 6.30 45.17
CA VAL A 48 -0.31 7.33 45.29
C VAL A 48 -0.42 8.37 44.18
N GLU A 49 -0.63 7.94 42.93
CA GLU A 49 -0.81 8.84 41.80
C GLU A 49 -2.06 9.73 41.93
N ILE A 50 -3.18 9.17 42.44
CA ILE A 50 -4.39 9.98 42.73
C ILE A 50 -4.08 11.04 43.78
N ALA A 51 -3.39 10.68 44.88
CA ALA A 51 -3.02 11.63 45.93
C ALA A 51 -2.14 12.76 45.38
N SER A 52 -1.09 12.41 44.63
CA SER A 52 -0.20 13.39 43.98
C SER A 52 -0.95 14.31 43.02
N LEU A 53 -1.81 13.76 42.15
CA LEU A 53 -2.59 14.55 41.20
C LEU A 53 -3.59 15.48 41.93
N LYS A 54 -4.17 15.03 43.05
CA LYS A 54 -5.06 15.86 43.87
C LYS A 54 -4.29 17.05 44.45
N ASP A 55 -3.11 16.81 45.02
CA ASP A 55 -2.25 17.86 45.56
C ASP A 55 -1.82 18.85 44.46
N ASP A 56 -1.36 18.36 43.31
CA ASP A 56 -0.96 19.18 42.16
C ASP A 56 -2.12 20.02 41.62
N SER A 57 -3.34 19.45 41.56
CA SER A 57 -4.54 20.14 41.05
C SER A 57 -5.01 21.30 41.94
N ILE A 58 -4.68 21.29 43.23
CA ILE A 58 -5.01 22.36 44.17
C ILE A 58 -4.14 23.59 43.89
N ILE A 59 -2.89 23.38 43.47
CA ILE A 59 -1.87 24.43 43.30
C ILE A 59 -1.79 24.91 41.84
N GLU A 60 -2.34 24.15 40.88
CA GLU A 60 -2.39 24.51 39.46
C GLU A 60 -3.39 25.65 39.17
N ASN A 61 -2.86 26.79 38.73
CA ASN A 61 -3.64 28.00 38.43
C ASN A 61 -4.18 28.02 36.98
N ASN A 62 -3.67 27.16 36.10
CA ASN A 62 -4.19 27.04 34.74
C ASN A 62 -5.42 26.12 34.70
N GLU A 63 -6.59 26.70 34.45
CA GLU A 63 -7.88 25.99 34.47
C GLU A 63 -7.94 24.81 33.48
N HIS A 64 -7.30 24.92 32.32
CA HIS A 64 -7.25 23.84 31.35
C HIS A 64 -6.41 22.65 31.87
N LYS A 65 -5.22 22.92 32.44
CA LYS A 65 -4.36 21.88 33.03
C LYS A 65 -5.01 21.23 34.24
N LYS A 66 -5.67 22.03 35.08
CA LYS A 66 -6.43 21.57 36.23
C LYS A 66 -7.55 20.61 35.81
N ASN A 67 -8.31 20.96 34.77
CA ASN A 67 -9.34 20.08 34.21
C ASN A 67 -8.77 18.76 33.64
N ILE A 68 -7.56 18.77 33.05
CA ILE A 68 -6.87 17.54 32.63
C ILE A 68 -6.55 16.67 33.84
N MET A 69 -5.98 17.23 34.91
CA MET A 69 -5.65 16.51 36.14
C MET A 69 -6.90 15.92 36.80
N ILE A 70 -8.01 16.68 36.88
CA ILE A 70 -9.30 16.19 37.41
C ILE A 70 -9.81 15.00 36.60
N ASN A 71 -9.73 15.05 35.27
CA ASN A 71 -10.12 13.92 34.42
C ASN A 71 -9.22 12.69 34.63
N GLN A 72 -7.92 12.89 34.85
CA GLN A 72 -6.99 11.81 35.18
C GLN A 72 -7.30 11.17 36.53
N ILE A 73 -7.60 11.98 37.55
CA ILE A 73 -8.03 11.52 38.88
C ILE A 73 -9.29 10.66 38.73
N ALA A 74 -10.35 11.20 38.13
CA ALA A 74 -11.62 10.49 37.94
C ALA A 74 -11.43 9.18 37.15
N SER A 75 -10.52 9.16 36.17
CA SER A 75 -10.17 7.94 35.42
C SER A 75 -9.55 6.87 36.32
N LYS A 76 -8.62 7.25 37.19
CA LYS A 76 -7.96 6.35 38.14
C LYS A 76 -8.90 5.88 39.26
N GLU A 77 -9.76 6.76 39.76
CA GLU A 77 -10.80 6.40 40.74
C GLU A 77 -11.75 5.34 40.16
N ARG A 78 -12.19 5.51 38.90
CA ARG A 78 -12.96 4.47 38.19
C ARG A 78 -12.23 3.13 38.08
N GLN A 79 -10.91 3.11 37.96
CA GLN A 79 -10.14 1.86 37.97
C GLN A 79 -10.20 1.16 39.33
N LEU A 80 -10.16 1.92 40.44
CA LEU A 80 -10.29 1.38 41.79
C LEU A 80 -11.72 0.91 42.08
N GLU A 81 -12.74 1.65 41.63
CA GLU A 81 -14.15 1.22 41.70
C GLU A 81 -14.38 -0.07 40.91
N TYR A 82 -13.83 -0.16 39.69
CA TYR A 82 -13.90 -1.37 38.89
C TYR A 82 -13.17 -2.54 39.57
N LEU A 83 -12.01 -2.30 40.19
CA LEU A 83 -11.32 -3.31 40.97
C LEU A 83 -12.19 -3.81 42.14
N ALA A 84 -12.82 -2.91 42.90
CA ALA A 84 -13.72 -3.27 43.99
C ALA A 84 -14.90 -4.12 43.48
N TYR A 85 -15.53 -3.72 42.38
CA TYR A 85 -16.57 -4.51 41.72
C TYR A 85 -16.08 -5.90 41.31
N LEU A 86 -14.86 -6.03 40.77
CA LEU A 86 -14.30 -7.33 40.43
C LEU A 86 -14.06 -8.20 41.68
N GLU A 87 -13.60 -7.61 42.79
CA GLU A 87 -13.33 -8.30 44.06
C GLU A 87 -14.61 -8.75 44.78
N GLU A 88 -15.62 -7.88 44.80
CA GLU A 88 -16.81 -8.03 45.65
C GLU A 88 -18.00 -8.70 44.92
N GLU A 89 -18.16 -8.44 43.62
CA GLU A 89 -19.33 -8.89 42.85
C GLU A 89 -18.99 -10.02 41.87
N VAL A 90 -17.86 -9.94 41.16
CA VAL A 90 -17.53 -10.91 40.10
C VAL A 90 -16.80 -12.14 40.64
N PHE A 91 -15.82 -11.96 41.52
CA PHE A 91 -14.95 -13.03 42.04
C PHE A 91 -15.08 -13.22 43.55
N LYS A 92 -16.32 -13.16 44.05
CA LYS A 92 -16.66 -13.41 45.46
C LYS A 92 -16.43 -14.89 45.80
N GLY A 93 -15.53 -15.17 46.73
CA GLY A 93 -15.21 -16.54 47.17
C GLY A 93 -14.04 -17.20 46.43
N GLU A 94 -14.16 -18.50 46.12
CA GLU A 94 -13.08 -19.25 45.46
C GLU A 94 -12.91 -18.81 44.00
N LYS A 95 -11.70 -18.33 43.67
CA LYS A 95 -11.42 -17.72 42.37
C LYS A 95 -11.00 -18.80 41.36
N PRO A 96 -11.59 -18.85 40.15
CA PRO A 96 -11.14 -19.78 39.12
C PRO A 96 -9.71 -19.46 38.71
N THR A 97 -8.97 -20.49 38.27
CA THR A 97 -7.61 -20.28 37.76
C THR A 97 -7.66 -19.80 36.31
N LYS A 98 -6.72 -18.92 35.92
CA LYS A 98 -6.57 -18.46 34.53
C LYS A 98 -6.33 -19.63 33.57
N ALA A 99 -5.60 -20.65 34.03
CA ALA A 99 -5.36 -21.87 33.27
C ALA A 99 -6.63 -22.69 33.09
N GLY A 100 -7.44 -22.86 34.15
CA GLY A 100 -8.74 -23.52 34.12
C GLY A 100 -9.69 -22.87 33.11
N LEU A 101 -9.97 -21.56 33.28
CA LEU A 101 -10.85 -20.83 32.35
C LEU A 101 -10.36 -20.88 30.90
N LYS A 102 -9.03 -20.88 30.66
CA LYS A 102 -8.47 -21.01 29.32
C LYS A 102 -8.70 -22.40 28.75
N ARG A 103 -8.55 -23.45 29.56
CA ARG A 103 -8.81 -24.83 29.15
C ARG A 103 -10.29 -25.04 28.87
N ASP A 104 -11.16 -24.64 29.78
CA ASP A 104 -12.62 -24.84 29.65
C ASP A 104 -13.17 -24.08 28.43
N LEU A 105 -12.70 -22.84 28.19
CA LEU A 105 -13.02 -22.09 26.97
C LEU A 105 -12.54 -22.83 25.71
N LYS A 106 -11.33 -23.40 25.73
CA LYS A 106 -10.77 -24.13 24.59
C LYS A 106 -11.55 -25.40 24.28
N GLU A 107 -11.93 -26.16 25.32
CA GLU A 107 -12.73 -27.37 25.19
C GLU A 107 -14.12 -27.04 24.63
N MET A 108 -14.77 -25.98 25.13
CA MET A 108 -16.08 -25.56 24.64
C MET A 108 -16.05 -25.14 23.17
N ILE A 109 -15.02 -24.40 22.74
CA ILE A 109 -14.85 -24.01 21.33
C ILE A 109 -14.72 -25.26 20.44
N LYS A 110 -13.98 -26.27 20.91
CA LYS A 110 -13.75 -27.52 20.16
C LYS A 110 -15.00 -28.39 20.06
N GLN A 111 -15.86 -28.35 21.08
CA GLN A 111 -17.12 -29.09 21.12
C GLN A 111 -18.24 -28.41 20.32
N HIS A 112 -18.00 -27.20 19.80
CA HIS A 112 -18.97 -26.46 19.00
C HIS A 112 -19.08 -27.07 17.59
N GLU A 113 -20.18 -27.75 17.30
CA GLU A 113 -20.40 -28.40 16.01
C GLU A 113 -21.24 -27.57 15.02
N ASP A 114 -22.07 -26.65 15.51
CA ASP A 114 -22.93 -25.81 14.68
C ASP A 114 -22.17 -24.77 13.83
N VAL A 115 -22.84 -24.27 12.79
CA VAL A 115 -22.34 -23.12 12.00
C VAL A 115 -22.33 -21.89 12.89
N ARG A 116 -21.16 -21.26 13.02
CA ARG A 116 -20.99 -20.06 13.85
C ARG A 116 -21.77 -18.89 13.29
N ILE A 117 -22.22 -18.01 14.18
CA ILE A 117 -22.97 -16.79 13.86
C ILE A 117 -22.11 -15.59 14.22
N LEU A 118 -21.90 -14.68 13.28
CA LEU A 118 -21.26 -13.40 13.57
C LEU A 118 -22.21 -12.57 14.44
N ASN A 119 -21.73 -12.12 15.61
CA ASN A 119 -22.55 -11.30 16.51
C ASN A 119 -22.64 -9.84 16.02
N PRO A 120 -23.81 -9.37 15.53
CA PRO A 120 -23.95 -8.02 14.99
C PRO A 120 -23.79 -6.92 16.06
N LEU A 121 -24.03 -7.24 17.34
CA LEU A 121 -23.89 -6.28 18.45
C LEU A 121 -22.42 -5.93 18.73
N ARG A 122 -21.48 -6.68 18.16
CA ARG A 122 -20.05 -6.43 18.28
C ARG A 122 -19.47 -5.66 17.10
N LEU A 123 -20.30 -5.31 16.12
CA LEU A 123 -19.92 -4.50 14.97
C LEU A 123 -19.98 -3.01 15.34
N ASN A 124 -18.94 -2.27 15.02
CA ASN A 124 -18.88 -0.83 15.20
C ASN A 124 -18.12 -0.15 14.05
N ILE A 125 -18.14 1.19 14.05
CA ILE A 125 -17.52 2.00 12.99
C ILE A 125 -16.00 1.81 12.95
N SER A 126 -15.33 1.60 14.09
CA SER A 126 -13.86 1.44 14.13
C SER A 126 -13.38 0.11 13.54
N GLN A 127 -14.29 -0.83 13.31
CA GLN A 127 -14.04 -2.07 12.56
C GLN A 127 -14.31 -1.93 11.05
N VAL A 128 -14.72 -0.76 10.57
CA VAL A 128 -14.91 -0.53 9.14
C VAL A 128 -13.58 -0.13 8.51
N ILE A 129 -13.14 -0.88 7.51
CA ILE A 129 -11.93 -0.59 6.73
C ILE A 129 -12.28 -0.25 5.28
N SER A 130 -11.45 0.60 4.67
CA SER A 130 -11.57 0.94 3.26
C SER A 130 -10.75 -0.05 2.41
N LEU A 131 -11.37 -0.60 1.37
CA LEU A 131 -10.71 -1.33 0.29
C LEU A 131 -10.71 -0.46 -0.97
N PHE A 132 -9.63 -0.49 -1.73
CA PHE A 132 -9.64 0.13 -3.05
C PHE A 132 -10.44 -0.70 -4.04
N GLU A 133 -10.93 -0.03 -5.08
CA GLU A 133 -11.58 -0.68 -6.20
C GLU A 133 -10.68 -1.73 -6.86
N SER A 134 -11.25 -2.90 -7.13
CA SER A 134 -10.59 -4.07 -7.71
C SER A 134 -11.59 -4.86 -8.57
N PRO A 135 -11.13 -5.84 -9.38
CA PRO A 135 -12.03 -6.73 -10.12
C PRO A 135 -13.09 -7.37 -9.23
N LEU A 136 -12.71 -7.81 -8.02
CA LEU A 136 -13.64 -8.40 -7.06
C LEU A 136 -14.73 -7.42 -6.65
N THR A 137 -14.37 -6.21 -6.22
CA THR A 137 -15.36 -5.22 -5.74
C THR A 137 -16.28 -4.74 -6.86
N ARG A 138 -15.75 -4.62 -8.09
CA ARG A 138 -16.55 -4.30 -9.29
C ARG A 138 -17.54 -5.40 -9.62
N LYS A 139 -17.12 -6.66 -9.59
CA LYS A 139 -18.00 -7.82 -9.85
C LYS A 139 -19.07 -8.01 -8.79
N LEU A 140 -18.77 -7.63 -7.55
CA LEU A 140 -19.74 -7.60 -6.46
C LEU A 140 -20.65 -6.36 -6.47
N GLU A 141 -20.46 -5.45 -7.43
CA GLU A 141 -21.23 -4.20 -7.56
C GLU A 141 -21.24 -3.40 -6.25
N MET A 142 -20.09 -3.32 -5.59
CA MET A 142 -19.96 -2.57 -4.33
C MET A 142 -19.99 -1.07 -4.60
N GLU A 143 -20.85 -0.35 -3.90
CA GLU A 143 -21.01 1.09 -4.07
C GLU A 143 -19.83 1.88 -3.46
N LYS A 144 -19.35 2.87 -4.20
CA LYS A 144 -18.27 3.78 -3.77
C LYS A 144 -18.63 4.46 -2.45
N ASN A 145 -17.65 4.52 -1.54
CA ASN A 145 -17.71 5.15 -0.22
C ASN A 145 -18.82 4.62 0.70
N LYS A 146 -19.49 3.53 0.35
CA LYS A 146 -20.50 2.89 1.21
C LYS A 146 -19.97 1.61 1.83
N LEU A 147 -20.52 1.29 3.00
CA LEU A 147 -20.31 0.00 3.64
C LEU A 147 -21.05 -1.09 2.86
N SER A 148 -20.30 -2.11 2.45
CA SER A 148 -20.82 -3.34 1.88
C SER A 148 -20.61 -4.47 2.87
N GLU A 149 -21.65 -5.26 3.08
CA GLU A 149 -21.63 -6.43 3.95
C GLU A 149 -21.36 -7.73 3.17
N LYS A 150 -21.13 -7.65 1.85
CA LYS A 150 -20.86 -8.83 1.00
C LYS A 150 -19.48 -9.44 1.26
N ILE A 151 -18.56 -8.69 1.85
CA ILE A 151 -17.21 -9.12 2.24
C ILE A 151 -17.01 -8.82 3.72
N ILE A 152 -16.41 -9.78 4.43
CA ILE A 152 -15.95 -9.60 5.81
C ILE A 152 -14.50 -10.06 5.90
N VAL A 153 -13.62 -9.18 6.38
CA VAL A 153 -12.23 -9.52 6.67
C VAL A 153 -12.16 -10.02 8.11
N VAL A 154 -11.58 -11.20 8.32
CA VAL A 154 -11.43 -11.81 9.65
C VAL A 154 -9.94 -11.87 10.01
N GLU A 155 -9.58 -11.23 11.12
CA GLU A 155 -8.26 -11.34 11.73
C GLU A 155 -8.22 -12.49 12.74
N VAL A 156 -7.24 -13.38 12.55
CA VAL A 156 -7.16 -14.68 13.19
C VAL A 156 -6.35 -14.60 14.49
N PHE A 157 -7.08 -14.57 15.61
CA PHE A 157 -6.51 -14.66 16.97
C PHE A 157 -6.81 -15.99 17.66
N ASN A 158 -7.84 -16.70 17.21
CA ASN A 158 -8.25 -18.00 17.72
C ASN A 158 -8.29 -19.02 16.57
N TYR A 159 -7.33 -19.95 16.56
CA TYR A 159 -7.20 -20.91 15.46
C TYR A 159 -8.32 -21.95 15.45
N GLU A 160 -8.85 -22.35 16.61
CA GLU A 160 -9.96 -23.31 16.69
C GLU A 160 -11.26 -22.72 16.13
N ILE A 161 -11.54 -21.44 16.40
CA ILE A 161 -12.67 -20.74 15.75
C ILE A 161 -12.42 -20.58 14.25
N PHE A 162 -11.18 -20.22 13.88
CA PHE A 162 -10.82 -20.03 12.47
C PHE A 162 -11.00 -21.32 11.65
N ASP A 163 -10.55 -22.47 12.18
CA ASP A 163 -10.74 -23.79 11.57
C ASP A 163 -12.24 -24.06 11.30
N SER A 164 -13.07 -23.84 12.32
CA SER A 164 -14.52 -24.00 12.25
C SER A 164 -15.17 -23.12 11.16
N ILE A 165 -14.84 -21.82 11.10
CA ILE A 165 -15.42 -20.92 10.09
C ILE A 165 -14.82 -21.12 8.69
N LEU A 166 -13.59 -21.64 8.59
CA LEU A 166 -12.97 -21.95 7.31
C LEU A 166 -13.63 -23.17 6.67
N ASP A 167 -13.90 -24.20 7.47
CA ASP A 167 -14.54 -25.43 7.01
C ASP A 167 -16.03 -25.24 6.69
N LYS A 168 -16.79 -24.65 7.63
CA LYS A 168 -18.26 -24.57 7.54
C LYS A 168 -18.79 -23.22 7.05
N GLY A 169 -17.93 -22.21 6.95
CA GLY A 169 -18.37 -20.83 6.82
C GLY A 169 -18.99 -20.30 8.11
N PHE A 170 -19.73 -19.19 8.00
CA PHE A 170 -20.51 -18.63 9.11
C PHE A 170 -21.79 -17.95 8.61
N LYS A 171 -22.70 -17.61 9.52
CA LYS A 171 -23.92 -16.84 9.22
C LYS A 171 -23.82 -15.41 9.72
N PHE A 172 -24.28 -14.45 8.91
CA PHE A 172 -24.46 -13.05 9.29
C PHE A 172 -25.73 -12.50 8.65
N ARG A 173 -26.67 -12.00 9.45
CA ARG A 173 -27.98 -11.47 9.00
C ARG A 173 -28.70 -12.40 8.00
N ASN A 174 -28.81 -13.68 8.36
CA ASN A 174 -29.41 -14.75 7.55
C ASN A 174 -28.69 -15.09 6.23
N LYS A 175 -27.51 -14.53 5.97
CA LYS A 175 -26.66 -14.86 4.82
C LYS A 175 -25.52 -15.78 5.24
N GLU A 176 -25.17 -16.71 4.36
CA GLU A 176 -24.03 -17.61 4.53
C GLU A 176 -22.77 -16.98 3.94
N PHE A 177 -21.66 -17.08 4.67
CA PHE A 177 -20.35 -16.62 4.25
C PHE A 177 -19.39 -17.80 4.15
N VAL A 178 -18.59 -17.81 3.10
CA VAL A 178 -17.55 -18.83 2.86
C VAL A 178 -16.19 -18.19 2.78
N TYR A 179 -15.15 -18.95 3.12
CA TYR A 179 -13.78 -18.51 2.93
C TYR A 179 -13.51 -18.34 1.42
N TRP A 180 -13.03 -17.16 1.03
CA TRP A 180 -12.73 -16.85 -0.36
C TRP A 180 -11.24 -17.05 -0.67
N SER A 181 -10.38 -16.25 -0.01
CA SER A 181 -8.93 -16.31 -0.17
C SER A 181 -8.18 -15.44 0.85
N SER A 182 -6.84 -15.51 0.80
CA SER A 182 -5.90 -14.59 1.45
C SER A 182 -4.71 -14.32 0.53
N SER A 183 -4.36 -13.06 0.30
CA SER A 183 -3.12 -12.66 -0.37
C SER A 183 -1.90 -12.92 0.51
N SER A 184 -0.70 -12.95 -0.05
CA SER A 184 0.53 -13.16 0.74
C SER A 184 0.72 -12.14 1.87
N GLY A 185 0.30 -10.88 1.67
CA GLY A 185 0.29 -9.86 2.73
C GLY A 185 -0.72 -10.17 3.82
N GLN A 186 -1.95 -10.53 3.42
CA GLN A 186 -3.01 -10.90 4.36
C GLN A 186 -2.65 -12.15 5.16
N ILE A 187 -2.01 -13.14 4.54
CA ILE A 187 -1.51 -14.33 5.23
C ILE A 187 -0.52 -13.90 6.33
N ARG A 188 0.48 -13.06 6.03
CA ARG A 188 1.43 -12.58 7.06
C ARG A 188 0.75 -11.79 8.18
N ASP A 189 -0.27 -11.01 7.84
CA ASP A 189 -1.04 -10.22 8.80
C ASP A 189 -2.14 -11.03 9.51
N LYS A 190 -2.21 -12.35 9.30
CA LYS A 190 -3.22 -13.25 9.87
C LYS A 190 -4.66 -12.85 9.53
N LYS A 191 -4.88 -12.35 8.31
CA LYS A 191 -6.18 -11.92 7.78
C LYS A 191 -6.71 -12.90 6.74
N ALA A 192 -8.01 -13.14 6.79
CA ALA A 192 -8.75 -14.02 5.88
C ALA A 192 -9.98 -13.29 5.32
N PHE A 193 -10.21 -13.39 4.01
CA PHE A 193 -11.37 -12.78 3.37
C PHE A 193 -12.50 -13.81 3.27
N PHE A 194 -13.66 -13.44 3.80
CA PHE A 194 -14.89 -14.18 3.67
C PHE A 194 -15.86 -13.40 2.78
N ILE A 195 -16.62 -14.14 1.97
CA ILE A 195 -17.54 -13.59 0.99
C ILE A 195 -18.91 -14.22 1.17
N GLU A 196 -19.97 -13.43 0.97
CA GLU A 196 -21.33 -13.94 0.90
C GLU A 196 -21.42 -15.03 -0.19
N LYS A 197 -21.86 -16.22 0.20
CA LYS A 197 -21.83 -17.44 -0.62
C LYS A 197 -22.61 -17.32 -1.92
N GLU A 198 -23.81 -16.73 -1.87
CA GLU A 198 -24.64 -16.47 -3.06
C GLU A 198 -23.95 -15.48 -4.00
N ALA A 199 -23.41 -14.38 -3.45
CA ALA A 199 -22.69 -13.38 -4.22
C ALA A 199 -21.43 -13.98 -4.90
N TRP A 200 -20.69 -14.84 -4.21
CA TRP A 200 -19.54 -15.56 -4.78
C TRP A 200 -19.96 -16.48 -5.92
N SER A 201 -20.99 -17.30 -5.72
CA SER A 201 -21.47 -18.27 -6.71
C SER A 201 -21.83 -17.58 -8.04
N ASN A 202 -22.34 -16.35 -7.98
CA ASN A 202 -22.69 -15.55 -9.16
C ASN A 202 -21.48 -15.02 -9.94
N ILE A 203 -20.32 -14.85 -9.30
CA ILE A 203 -19.15 -14.21 -9.91
C ILE A 203 -17.94 -15.11 -10.08
N GLU A 204 -17.92 -16.30 -9.44
CA GLU A 204 -16.77 -17.21 -9.36
C GLU A 204 -16.08 -17.40 -10.70
N ASN A 205 -16.83 -17.83 -11.72
CA ASN A 205 -16.28 -18.11 -13.04
C ASN A 205 -15.64 -16.87 -13.71
N SER A 206 -16.15 -15.67 -13.41
CA SER A 206 -15.58 -14.42 -13.93
C SER A 206 -14.22 -14.09 -13.30
N ILE A 207 -13.97 -14.61 -12.09
CA ILE A 207 -12.71 -14.45 -11.35
C ILE A 207 -11.73 -15.59 -11.67
N THR A 208 -12.23 -16.81 -11.87
CA THR A 208 -11.42 -18.02 -12.07
C THR A 208 -11.27 -18.43 -13.54
N ALA A 209 -11.86 -17.69 -14.49
CA ALA A 209 -11.96 -18.11 -15.89
C ALA A 209 -12.47 -19.55 -16.03
N GLY A 210 -13.42 -19.94 -15.17
CA GLY A 210 -14.05 -21.26 -15.14
C GLY A 210 -13.19 -22.40 -14.59
N LEU A 211 -12.02 -22.10 -14.00
CA LEU A 211 -11.21 -23.12 -13.33
C LEU A 211 -11.74 -23.36 -11.92
N THR A 212 -12.15 -24.60 -11.63
CA THR A 212 -12.68 -24.99 -10.32
C THR A 212 -11.63 -25.68 -9.44
N ASP A 213 -11.88 -25.76 -8.14
CA ASP A 213 -11.03 -26.51 -7.20
C ASP A 213 -10.98 -28.01 -7.58
N VAL A 214 -12.08 -28.55 -8.12
CA VAL A 214 -12.15 -29.92 -8.63
C VAL A 214 -11.23 -30.11 -9.84
N ASP A 215 -11.21 -29.16 -10.79
CA ASP A 215 -10.30 -29.22 -11.95
C ASP A 215 -8.83 -29.18 -11.53
N ILE A 216 -8.49 -28.33 -10.55
CA ILE A 216 -7.13 -28.23 -10.01
C ILE A 216 -6.74 -29.54 -9.33
N ASN A 217 -7.61 -30.10 -8.50
CA ASN A 217 -7.39 -31.36 -7.78
C ASN A 217 -7.25 -32.55 -8.75
N ASN A 218 -8.09 -32.62 -9.79
CA ASN A 218 -7.99 -33.64 -10.83
C ASN A 218 -6.72 -33.54 -11.69
N ASN A 219 -6.04 -32.39 -11.65
CA ASN A 219 -4.75 -32.15 -12.28
C ASN A 219 -3.56 -32.28 -11.30
N GLY A 220 -3.74 -32.99 -10.18
CA GLY A 220 -2.70 -33.28 -9.20
C GLY A 220 -2.59 -32.27 -8.05
N GLY A 221 -3.53 -31.32 -7.96
CA GLY A 221 -3.50 -30.28 -6.94
C GLY A 221 -2.44 -29.21 -7.20
N MET A 222 -2.20 -28.35 -6.20
CA MET A 222 -1.11 -27.37 -6.25
C MET A 222 -0.70 -26.92 -4.83
N SER A 223 0.34 -26.08 -4.76
CA SER A 223 0.68 -25.40 -3.52
C SER A 223 -0.48 -24.51 -3.06
N VAL A 224 -1.03 -24.82 -1.89
CA VAL A 224 -2.25 -24.16 -1.36
C VAL A 224 -2.03 -22.66 -1.16
N ASN A 225 -0.90 -22.24 -0.61
CA ASN A 225 -0.65 -20.81 -0.39
C ASN A 225 -0.43 -20.04 -1.71
N LYS A 226 0.14 -20.70 -2.74
CA LYS A 226 0.18 -20.12 -4.11
C LYS A 226 -1.23 -20.01 -4.70
N TYR A 227 -2.06 -21.05 -4.57
CA TYR A 227 -3.48 -21.02 -5.00
C TYR A 227 -4.22 -19.81 -4.41
N LEU A 228 -4.14 -19.63 -3.08
CA LEU A 228 -4.80 -18.54 -2.37
C LEU A 228 -4.27 -17.18 -2.86
N ALA A 229 -2.95 -17.02 -2.94
CA ALA A 229 -2.35 -15.77 -3.40
C ALA A 229 -2.75 -15.43 -4.85
N TYR A 230 -2.84 -16.42 -5.75
CA TYR A 230 -3.25 -16.21 -7.14
C TYR A 230 -4.74 -15.92 -7.27
N LYS A 231 -5.61 -16.57 -6.47
CA LYS A 231 -7.05 -16.26 -6.41
C LYS A 231 -7.28 -14.83 -5.87
N ALA A 232 -6.48 -14.40 -4.90
CA ALA A 232 -6.55 -13.06 -4.32
C ALA A 232 -6.06 -11.94 -5.26
N LEU A 233 -5.53 -12.26 -6.45
CA LEU A 233 -5.17 -11.22 -7.44
C LEU A 233 -6.37 -10.36 -7.82
N ALA A 234 -7.59 -10.92 -7.79
CA ALA A 234 -8.82 -10.20 -8.06
C ALA A 234 -9.18 -9.12 -7.02
N SER A 235 -8.58 -9.13 -5.82
CA SER A 235 -8.74 -8.06 -4.83
C SER A 235 -7.65 -6.98 -4.91
N SER A 236 -6.79 -7.02 -5.93
CA SER A 236 -5.72 -6.02 -6.10
C SER A 236 -6.31 -4.68 -6.56
N ALA A 237 -5.93 -3.61 -5.87
CA ALA A 237 -6.31 -2.23 -6.21
C ALA A 237 -5.92 -1.91 -7.66
N SER A 238 -6.91 -1.68 -8.54
CA SER A 238 -6.64 -1.51 -9.97
C SER A 238 -7.77 -0.86 -10.74
N TYR A 239 -7.39 -0.29 -11.88
CA TYR A 239 -8.32 0.23 -12.87
C TYR A 239 -8.73 -0.87 -13.85
N LYS A 240 -10.01 -0.87 -14.23
CA LYS A 240 -10.49 -1.72 -15.31
C LYS A 240 -9.83 -1.34 -16.64
N TRP A 241 -9.27 -2.32 -17.34
CA TRP A 241 -8.78 -2.15 -18.70
C TRP A 241 -9.95 -2.20 -19.68
N LYS A 242 -10.51 -1.03 -19.99
CA LYS A 242 -11.64 -0.92 -20.94
C LYS A 242 -11.20 -1.37 -22.33
N ASN A 243 -12.06 -2.13 -23.02
CA ASN A 243 -11.84 -2.64 -24.38
C ASN A 243 -10.61 -3.55 -24.55
N PHE A 244 -10.12 -4.17 -23.48
CA PHE A 244 -9.09 -5.20 -23.58
C PHE A 244 -9.58 -6.38 -24.43
N ASN A 245 -8.74 -6.87 -25.34
CA ASN A 245 -9.07 -7.99 -26.21
C ASN A 245 -8.08 -9.15 -26.03
N ILE A 246 -8.54 -10.21 -25.36
CA ILE A 246 -7.73 -11.41 -25.09
C ILE A 246 -7.36 -12.19 -26.37
N ASP A 247 -8.11 -12.03 -27.48
CA ASP A 247 -7.79 -12.67 -28.76
C ASP A 247 -6.56 -12.04 -29.44
N LYS A 248 -6.15 -10.84 -29.01
CA LYS A 248 -4.92 -10.15 -29.48
C LYS A 248 -3.71 -10.40 -28.59
N CYS A 249 -3.77 -11.43 -27.76
CA CYS A 249 -2.74 -11.77 -26.79
C CYS A 249 -2.25 -13.20 -27.01
N ILE A 250 -0.99 -13.45 -26.69
CA ILE A 250 -0.40 -14.80 -26.60
C ILE A 250 0.44 -14.94 -25.34
N VAL A 251 0.82 -16.19 -25.02
CA VAL A 251 1.77 -16.50 -23.95
C VAL A 251 2.89 -17.35 -24.53
N VAL A 252 4.15 -16.91 -24.39
CA VAL A 252 5.35 -17.62 -24.86
C VAL A 252 6.23 -18.07 -23.67
N ASP A 253 7.18 -18.97 -23.88
CA ASP A 253 8.11 -19.40 -22.83
C ASP A 253 9.02 -18.23 -22.38
N ASP A 254 9.41 -18.23 -21.11
CA ASP A 254 10.36 -17.25 -20.56
C ASP A 254 11.72 -17.35 -21.25
N VAL A 255 12.40 -16.21 -21.41
CA VAL A 255 13.75 -16.14 -21.94
C VAL A 255 14.75 -16.28 -20.79
N ALA A 256 15.63 -17.26 -20.88
CA ALA A 256 16.72 -17.48 -19.95
C ALA A 256 18.06 -17.05 -20.57
N VAL A 257 19.02 -16.66 -19.72
CA VAL A 257 20.41 -16.42 -20.09
C VAL A 257 21.33 -17.21 -19.17
N SER A 258 22.45 -17.67 -19.73
CA SER A 258 23.49 -18.41 -19.03
C SER A 258 24.73 -17.54 -18.91
N LEU A 259 25.14 -17.25 -17.67
CA LEU A 259 26.27 -16.38 -17.37
C LEU A 259 27.46 -17.17 -16.84
N GLU A 260 28.35 -17.55 -17.75
CA GLU A 260 29.59 -18.28 -17.43
C GLU A 260 30.67 -17.39 -16.80
N GLY A 261 31.51 -17.98 -15.97
CA GLY A 261 32.69 -17.32 -15.38
C GLY A 261 32.37 -16.17 -14.42
N ARG A 262 31.12 -16.05 -13.96
CA ARG A 262 30.71 -15.02 -13.00
C ARG A 262 31.01 -15.49 -11.59
N THR A 263 31.78 -14.67 -10.86
CA THR A 263 32.02 -14.90 -9.45
C THR A 263 30.75 -14.69 -8.65
N VAL A 264 30.37 -15.69 -7.86
CA VAL A 264 29.22 -15.67 -6.96
C VAL A 264 29.61 -16.21 -5.59
N ASP A 265 28.79 -15.87 -4.60
CA ASP A 265 28.78 -16.54 -3.31
C ASP A 265 27.59 -17.51 -3.28
N PHE A 266 27.88 -18.80 -3.44
CA PHE A 266 26.89 -19.86 -3.31
C PHE A 266 26.70 -20.22 -1.83
N ILE A 267 25.48 -20.10 -1.33
CA ILE A 267 25.14 -20.38 0.07
C ILE A 267 24.42 -21.73 0.13
N SER A 268 25.03 -22.69 0.84
CA SER A 268 24.43 -24.00 1.07
C SER A 268 23.11 -23.87 1.84
N ARG A 269 22.03 -24.45 1.30
CA ARG A 269 20.71 -24.47 1.95
C ARG A 269 20.73 -25.22 3.29
N GLU A 270 21.60 -26.22 3.43
CA GLU A 270 21.66 -27.08 4.62
C GLU A 270 22.66 -26.56 5.66
N THR A 271 23.87 -26.23 5.24
CA THR A 271 24.98 -25.85 6.15
C THR A 271 25.12 -24.34 6.31
N PHE A 272 24.50 -23.53 5.46
CA PHE A 272 24.71 -22.08 5.37
C PHE A 272 26.19 -21.69 5.17
N GLU A 273 27.03 -22.61 4.73
CA GLU A 273 28.40 -22.33 4.31
C GLU A 273 28.38 -21.57 2.98
N ILE A 274 29.33 -20.65 2.83
CA ILE A 274 29.47 -19.82 1.65
C ILE A 274 30.65 -20.34 0.83
N GLU A 275 30.37 -20.75 -0.39
CA GLU A 275 31.36 -21.14 -1.39
C GLU A 275 31.49 -20.01 -2.42
N ARG A 276 32.64 -19.32 -2.41
CA ARG A 276 33.02 -18.36 -3.45
C ARG A 276 33.49 -19.13 -4.69
N THR A 277 32.77 -19.02 -5.80
CA THR A 277 33.11 -19.76 -7.03
C THR A 277 32.80 -18.96 -8.28
N ASN A 278 33.49 -19.26 -9.38
CA ASN A 278 33.21 -18.79 -10.72
C ASN A 278 33.04 -19.96 -11.73
N GLU A 279 33.02 -21.19 -11.23
CA GLU A 279 32.91 -22.41 -12.05
C GLU A 279 31.46 -22.76 -12.37
N LYS A 280 30.50 -22.28 -11.57
CA LYS A 280 29.07 -22.51 -11.76
C LYS A 280 28.50 -21.47 -12.72
N SER A 281 27.80 -21.91 -13.76
CA SER A 281 27.00 -21.00 -14.58
C SER A 281 25.78 -20.52 -13.81
N ILE A 282 25.43 -19.24 -13.95
CA ILE A 282 24.21 -18.67 -13.38
C ILE A 282 23.15 -18.63 -14.47
N GLU A 283 22.09 -19.41 -14.29
CA GLU A 283 20.91 -19.39 -15.16
C GLU A 283 19.88 -18.39 -14.62
N LEU A 284 19.43 -17.47 -15.46
CA LEU A 284 18.48 -16.42 -15.07
C LEU A 284 17.39 -16.24 -16.12
N GLU A 285 16.13 -16.33 -15.70
CA GLU A 285 14.98 -15.94 -16.52
C GLU A 285 14.86 -14.41 -16.54
N ILE A 286 15.33 -13.77 -17.62
CA ILE A 286 15.32 -12.31 -17.76
C ILE A 286 13.91 -11.75 -18.04
N THR A 287 12.94 -12.62 -18.34
CA THR A 287 11.53 -12.23 -18.53
C THR A 287 10.63 -12.63 -17.37
N ASP A 288 11.15 -13.11 -16.23
CA ASP A 288 10.28 -13.52 -15.10
C ASP A 288 9.40 -12.35 -14.65
N GLY A 289 8.11 -12.48 -14.96
CA GLY A 289 7.09 -11.49 -14.66
C GLY A 289 6.99 -10.33 -15.65
N ALA A 290 7.88 -10.20 -16.64
CA ALA A 290 7.87 -9.15 -17.64
C ALA A 290 7.17 -9.57 -18.94
N GLY A 291 6.60 -8.62 -19.67
CA GLY A 291 5.97 -8.87 -20.97
C GLY A 291 5.92 -7.63 -21.85
N MET A 292 5.57 -7.83 -23.11
CA MET A 292 5.60 -6.79 -24.14
C MET A 292 4.19 -6.43 -24.60
N MET A 293 3.94 -5.14 -24.81
CA MET A 293 2.77 -4.66 -25.53
C MET A 293 3.20 -3.69 -26.63
N LEU A 294 2.48 -3.66 -27.74
CA LEU A 294 2.76 -2.68 -28.79
C LEU A 294 2.56 -1.25 -28.29
N PRO A 295 3.32 -0.27 -28.81
CA PRO A 295 3.18 1.14 -28.43
C PRO A 295 1.74 1.64 -28.57
N GLN A 296 1.01 1.21 -29.62
CA GLN A 296 -0.38 1.62 -29.84
C GLN A 296 -1.33 1.14 -28.73
N VAL A 297 -1.00 0.07 -28.00
CA VAL A 297 -1.78 -0.38 -26.84
C VAL A 297 -1.68 0.65 -25.71
N SER A 298 -0.45 1.12 -25.45
CA SER A 298 -0.18 2.18 -24.47
C SER A 298 -0.89 3.48 -24.88
N GLU A 299 -0.85 3.83 -26.17
CA GLU A 299 -1.48 5.05 -26.67
C GLU A 299 -3.01 5.03 -26.53
N LYS A 300 -3.65 3.89 -26.82
CA LYS A 300 -5.10 3.71 -26.62
C LYS A 300 -5.50 3.92 -25.15
N LEU A 301 -4.61 3.61 -24.21
CA LEU A 301 -4.86 3.76 -22.77
C LEU A 301 -4.56 5.15 -22.24
N PHE A 302 -3.47 5.77 -22.70
CA PHE A 302 -2.86 6.93 -22.05
C PHE A 302 -2.76 8.18 -22.93
N GLY A 303 -3.03 8.07 -24.23
CA GLY A 303 -2.95 9.16 -25.20
C GLY A 303 -1.91 8.92 -26.31
N ILE A 304 -2.11 9.56 -27.46
CA ILE A 304 -1.21 9.44 -28.63
C ILE A 304 0.22 9.86 -28.23
N GLY A 305 1.22 9.06 -28.62
CA GLY A 305 2.63 9.30 -28.30
C GLY A 305 3.02 9.05 -26.83
N VAL A 306 2.12 8.50 -26.02
CA VAL A 306 2.37 8.20 -24.60
C VAL A 306 2.66 6.71 -24.44
N HIS A 307 3.89 6.39 -24.06
CA HIS A 307 4.37 5.02 -23.85
C HIS A 307 4.74 4.83 -22.38
N LYS A 308 4.09 3.86 -21.74
CA LYS A 308 4.21 3.64 -20.29
C LYS A 308 4.35 2.17 -19.96
N ASN A 309 5.18 1.89 -18.96
CA ASN A 309 5.16 0.62 -18.26
C ASN A 309 3.97 0.55 -17.30
N MET A 310 3.39 -0.64 -17.13
CA MET A 310 2.31 -0.85 -16.18
C MET A 310 2.26 -2.29 -15.67
N GLN A 311 1.83 -2.47 -14.42
CA GLN A 311 1.46 -3.80 -13.94
C GLN A 311 0.02 -4.12 -14.37
N PHE A 312 -0.25 -5.41 -14.64
CA PHE A 312 -1.59 -5.87 -15.03
C PHE A 312 -2.07 -7.04 -14.19
N ARG A 313 -3.39 -7.27 -14.19
CA ARG A 313 -4.05 -8.44 -13.60
C ARG A 313 -5.14 -8.95 -14.55
N LEU A 314 -5.10 -10.25 -14.82
CA LEU A 314 -6.19 -11.03 -15.43
C LEU A 314 -6.46 -12.23 -14.50
N PRO A 315 -7.56 -12.99 -14.68
CA PRO A 315 -7.74 -14.27 -14.00
C PRO A 315 -6.48 -15.14 -14.10
N TRP A 316 -5.85 -15.42 -12.96
CA TRP A 316 -4.61 -16.19 -12.84
C TRP A 316 -3.36 -15.62 -13.52
N MET A 317 -3.38 -14.36 -13.98
CA MET A 317 -2.20 -13.73 -14.57
C MET A 317 -1.82 -12.44 -13.84
N LYS A 318 -0.51 -12.26 -13.63
CA LYS A 318 0.09 -11.02 -13.13
C LYS A 318 1.49 -10.81 -13.70
N GLY A 319 1.85 -9.55 -13.90
CA GLY A 319 3.20 -9.15 -14.27
C GLY A 319 3.25 -7.67 -14.64
N CYS A 320 4.36 -7.29 -15.27
CA CYS A 320 4.61 -5.99 -15.88
C CYS A 320 4.48 -6.08 -17.41
N LEU A 321 3.90 -5.07 -18.03
CA LEU A 321 3.91 -4.87 -19.48
C LEU A 321 4.67 -3.60 -19.82
N SER A 322 5.59 -3.71 -20.77
CA SER A 322 6.36 -2.61 -21.32
C SER A 322 5.95 -2.34 -22.77
N ALA A 323 5.92 -1.07 -23.17
CA ALA A 323 5.68 -0.69 -24.54
C ALA A 323 6.93 -0.99 -25.39
N VAL A 324 6.82 -1.90 -26.36
CA VAL A 324 7.93 -2.35 -27.21
C VAL A 324 7.43 -2.52 -28.64
N PRO A 325 8.06 -1.91 -29.67
CA PRO A 325 7.64 -2.05 -31.06
C PRO A 325 8.12 -3.39 -31.67
N PHE A 326 7.77 -4.52 -31.03
CA PHE A 326 8.32 -5.83 -31.37
C PHE A 326 7.97 -6.33 -32.79
N LEU A 327 6.91 -5.80 -33.41
CA LEU A 327 6.57 -6.11 -34.81
C LEU A 327 7.54 -5.45 -35.83
N ASP A 328 8.32 -4.46 -35.41
CA ASP A 328 9.30 -3.78 -36.26
C ASP A 328 10.67 -4.49 -36.24
N TYR A 329 10.80 -5.57 -35.47
CA TYR A 329 12.04 -6.33 -35.33
C TYR A 329 12.34 -7.18 -36.56
N LYS A 330 11.33 -7.85 -37.11
CA LYS A 330 11.46 -8.80 -38.21
C LYS A 330 10.23 -8.75 -39.11
N GLU A 331 10.42 -8.87 -40.43
CA GLU A 331 9.30 -8.81 -41.39
C GLU A 331 8.25 -9.91 -41.16
N ASN A 332 8.71 -11.10 -40.77
CA ASN A 332 7.89 -12.28 -40.48
C ASN A 332 8.09 -12.73 -39.01
N PRO A 333 7.39 -12.10 -38.04
CA PRO A 333 7.57 -12.37 -36.62
C PRO A 333 6.78 -13.61 -36.20
N VAL A 334 7.36 -14.80 -36.39
CA VAL A 334 6.78 -16.09 -35.98
C VAL A 334 7.33 -16.50 -34.61
N VAL A 335 6.45 -16.91 -33.70
CA VAL A 335 6.81 -17.44 -32.37
C VAL A 335 5.97 -18.66 -32.02
N THR A 336 6.45 -19.49 -31.10
CA THR A 336 5.68 -20.63 -30.57
C THR A 336 5.14 -20.28 -29.18
N ASP A 337 3.86 -20.52 -28.94
CA ASP A 337 3.26 -20.34 -27.61
C ASP A 337 3.65 -21.47 -26.64
N ILE A 338 3.41 -21.27 -25.34
CA ILE A 338 3.74 -22.24 -24.27
C ILE A 338 3.08 -23.62 -24.41
N TYR A 339 2.19 -23.80 -25.38
CA TYR A 339 1.50 -25.05 -25.67
C TYR A 339 1.86 -25.64 -27.03
N GLY A 340 2.84 -25.07 -27.74
CA GLY A 340 3.40 -25.61 -28.98
C GLY A 340 2.66 -25.20 -30.27
N LYS A 341 1.82 -24.16 -30.22
CA LYS A 341 1.20 -23.59 -31.42
C LYS A 341 2.06 -22.46 -31.96
N GLU A 342 2.31 -22.46 -33.26
CA GLU A 342 3.02 -21.38 -33.94
C GLU A 342 2.07 -20.24 -34.29
N TRP A 343 2.56 -19.01 -34.13
CA TRP A 343 1.83 -17.78 -34.36
C TRP A 343 2.70 -16.81 -35.17
N ASN A 344 2.21 -16.37 -36.33
CA ASN A 344 2.70 -15.14 -36.93
C ASN A 344 2.01 -13.97 -36.21
N LEU A 345 2.78 -13.18 -35.46
CA LEU A 345 2.26 -12.10 -34.62
C LEU A 345 1.55 -11.02 -35.43
N LYS A 346 2.05 -10.72 -36.63
CA LYS A 346 1.50 -9.69 -37.51
C LYS A 346 0.19 -10.16 -38.13
N ASP A 347 0.18 -11.35 -38.74
CA ASP A 347 -1.01 -11.91 -39.41
C ASP A 347 -2.12 -12.22 -38.41
N SER A 348 -1.75 -12.65 -37.21
CA SER A 348 -2.70 -12.95 -36.13
C SER A 348 -3.18 -11.69 -35.39
N GLY A 349 -2.63 -10.51 -35.71
CA GLY A 349 -3.00 -9.24 -35.08
C GLY A 349 -2.70 -9.19 -33.58
N ILE A 350 -1.60 -9.81 -33.14
CA ILE A 350 -1.18 -9.84 -31.74
C ILE A 350 -0.64 -8.46 -31.34
N GLU A 351 -1.19 -7.93 -30.25
CA GLU A 351 -0.80 -6.65 -29.67
C GLU A 351 -0.03 -6.80 -28.35
N ILE A 352 -0.15 -7.96 -27.68
CA ILE A 352 0.46 -8.24 -26.37
C ILE A 352 1.08 -9.64 -26.35
N VAL A 353 2.33 -9.73 -25.93
CA VAL A 353 3.06 -10.97 -25.67
C VAL A 353 3.29 -11.08 -24.18
N PHE A 354 2.61 -12.03 -23.55
CA PHE A 354 2.89 -12.43 -22.18
C PHE A 354 3.95 -13.52 -22.17
N PHE A 355 4.69 -13.62 -21.07
CA PHE A 355 5.60 -14.72 -20.82
C PHE A 355 5.00 -15.71 -19.80
N LYS A 356 5.45 -16.96 -19.84
CA LYS A 356 4.88 -18.08 -19.09
C LYS A 356 4.82 -17.83 -17.60
N SER A 357 5.87 -17.23 -17.04
CA SER A 357 5.96 -16.78 -15.66
C SER A 357 4.78 -15.90 -15.25
N GLN A 358 4.18 -15.13 -16.17
CA GLN A 358 3.04 -14.26 -15.88
C GLN A 358 1.71 -15.03 -15.76
N PHE A 359 1.58 -16.22 -16.37
CA PHE A 359 0.36 -17.03 -16.33
C PHE A 359 0.42 -18.11 -15.24
N LYS A 360 0.10 -17.74 -14.01
CA LYS A 360 0.36 -18.53 -12.80
C LYS A 360 -0.35 -19.90 -12.74
N MET A 361 -1.46 -20.09 -13.47
CA MET A 361 -2.23 -21.34 -13.51
C MET A 361 -2.19 -22.07 -14.86
N TRP A 362 -1.23 -21.75 -15.74
CA TRP A 362 -1.17 -22.28 -17.12
C TRP A 362 -1.30 -23.81 -17.21
N LYS A 363 -0.72 -24.56 -16.27
CA LYS A 363 -0.75 -26.03 -16.23
C LYS A 363 -2.16 -26.60 -16.14
N HIS A 364 -3.08 -25.88 -15.50
CA HIS A 364 -4.45 -26.35 -15.29
C HIS A 364 -5.40 -26.03 -16.45
N PHE A 365 -4.94 -25.24 -17.43
CA PHE A 365 -5.70 -24.93 -18.64
C PHE A 365 -5.37 -25.86 -19.82
N ILE A 366 -4.46 -26.83 -19.63
CA ILE A 366 -4.10 -27.79 -20.67
C ILE A 366 -5.35 -28.52 -21.17
N ASN A 367 -5.58 -28.45 -22.47
CA ASN A 367 -6.55 -29.27 -23.17
C ASN A 367 -5.92 -30.65 -23.40
N LYS A 368 -6.50 -31.68 -22.76
CA LYS A 368 -5.99 -33.06 -22.80
C LYS A 368 -6.13 -33.71 -24.18
N ASP A 369 -7.09 -33.26 -24.99
CA ASP A 369 -7.33 -33.82 -26.33
C ASP A 369 -6.43 -33.14 -27.37
N ASN A 370 -6.19 -31.83 -27.23
CA ASN A 370 -5.30 -31.08 -28.12
C ASN A 370 -4.58 -29.96 -27.35
N PRO A 371 -3.34 -30.19 -26.88
CA PRO A 371 -2.57 -29.21 -26.12
C PRO A 371 -2.43 -27.86 -26.84
N LYS A 372 -2.28 -27.83 -28.17
CA LYS A 372 -2.13 -26.59 -28.95
C LYS A 372 -3.35 -25.66 -28.89
N GLU A 373 -4.51 -26.16 -28.44
CA GLU A 373 -5.73 -25.36 -28.25
C GLU A 373 -5.94 -24.93 -26.78
N SER A 374 -4.97 -25.15 -25.89
CA SER A 374 -5.06 -24.78 -24.47
C SER A 374 -5.14 -23.28 -24.26
N TRP A 375 -4.36 -22.47 -25.00
CA TRP A 375 -4.48 -21.02 -24.94
C TRP A 375 -5.85 -20.56 -25.45
N LYS A 376 -6.34 -21.15 -26.54
CA LYS A 376 -7.67 -20.83 -27.07
C LYS A 376 -8.78 -21.14 -26.06
N LYS A 377 -8.67 -22.24 -25.33
CA LYS A 377 -9.58 -22.58 -24.22
C LYS A 377 -9.63 -21.47 -23.16
N TYR A 378 -8.48 -20.94 -22.74
CA TYR A 378 -8.44 -19.81 -21.81
C TYR A 378 -9.09 -18.55 -22.41
N GLN A 379 -8.77 -18.18 -23.65
CA GLN A 379 -9.37 -17.03 -24.34
C GLN A 379 -10.89 -17.14 -24.44
N VAL A 380 -11.42 -18.33 -24.76
CA VAL A 380 -12.86 -18.61 -24.81
C VAL A 380 -13.49 -18.48 -23.44
N ASN A 381 -12.89 -19.07 -22.40
CA ASN A 381 -13.40 -18.97 -21.03
C ASN A 381 -13.42 -17.51 -20.54
N PHE A 382 -12.35 -16.76 -20.81
CA PHE A 382 -12.26 -15.35 -20.45
C PHE A 382 -13.45 -14.55 -20.99
N LYS A 383 -13.82 -14.77 -22.26
CA LYS A 383 -14.99 -14.12 -22.88
C LYS A 383 -16.31 -14.68 -22.35
N LYS A 384 -16.45 -16.00 -22.31
CA LYS A 384 -17.68 -16.71 -21.88
C LYS A 384 -18.12 -16.27 -20.49
N TYR A 385 -17.18 -16.14 -19.56
CA TYR A 385 -17.46 -15.80 -18.16
C TYR A 385 -17.36 -14.30 -17.87
N ASN A 386 -17.27 -13.46 -18.91
CA ASN A 386 -17.15 -12.01 -18.78
C ASN A 386 -16.01 -11.63 -17.81
N CYS A 387 -14.87 -12.31 -17.93
CA CYS A 387 -13.68 -12.01 -17.15
C CYS A 387 -13.20 -10.58 -17.42
N GLU A 388 -12.41 -10.04 -16.49
CA GLU A 388 -11.93 -8.68 -16.59
C GLU A 388 -10.40 -8.61 -16.58
N ALA A 389 -9.85 -7.77 -17.46
CA ALA A 389 -8.46 -7.34 -17.40
C ALA A 389 -8.39 -5.99 -16.67
N SER A 390 -7.34 -5.81 -15.87
CA SER A 390 -7.12 -4.60 -15.09
C SER A 390 -5.65 -4.22 -15.07
N PHE A 391 -5.37 -2.94 -14.86
CA PHE A 391 -4.01 -2.41 -14.77
C PHE A 391 -3.82 -1.53 -13.53
N MET A 392 -2.58 -1.41 -13.08
CA MET A 392 -2.18 -0.67 -11.89
C MET A 392 -0.73 -0.19 -12.00
N ASN A 393 -0.29 0.66 -11.06
CA ASN A 393 1.09 1.13 -10.95
C ASN A 393 1.67 1.73 -12.25
N VAL A 394 0.82 2.36 -13.08
CA VAL A 394 1.24 2.95 -14.36
C VAL A 394 2.40 3.94 -14.15
N GLU A 395 3.42 3.83 -15.00
CA GLU A 395 4.56 4.74 -15.06
C GLU A 395 4.11 6.21 -15.07
N GLU A 396 4.79 7.02 -14.25
CA GLU A 396 4.42 8.41 -14.03
C GLU A 396 4.95 9.30 -15.16
N ASP A 397 4.19 10.34 -15.49
CA ASP A 397 4.63 11.34 -16.46
C ASP A 397 5.79 12.18 -15.88
N ASN A 398 5.66 12.55 -14.61
CA ASN A 398 6.71 13.22 -13.85
C ASN A 398 7.13 12.30 -12.70
N ILE A 399 8.35 11.78 -12.75
CA ILE A 399 8.90 10.94 -11.68
C ILE A 399 9.72 11.84 -10.74
N PRO A 400 9.28 12.06 -9.49
CA PRO A 400 9.97 12.94 -8.55
C PRO A 400 11.28 12.32 -8.05
N ASN A 401 12.16 13.18 -7.54
CA ASN A 401 13.33 12.71 -6.80
C ASN A 401 12.88 11.99 -5.51
N ALA A 402 13.57 10.91 -5.20
CA ALA A 402 13.28 10.04 -4.08
C ALA A 402 14.09 10.42 -2.83
N LYS A 403 13.75 9.77 -1.73
CA LYS A 403 14.59 9.75 -0.53
C LYS A 403 15.39 8.45 -0.46
N THR A 404 16.52 8.50 0.22
CA THR A 404 17.25 7.30 0.64
C THR A 404 16.41 6.44 1.59
N ASN A 405 16.88 5.24 1.85
CA ASN A 405 16.43 4.37 2.92
C ASN A 405 17.63 4.12 3.86
N TYR A 406 17.39 4.06 5.18
CA TYR A 406 18.45 3.74 6.14
C TYR A 406 19.16 2.44 5.83
N GLN A 407 18.49 1.50 5.15
CA GLN A 407 19.07 0.23 4.76
C GLN A 407 20.20 0.38 3.73
N TYR A 408 20.10 1.36 2.82
CA TYR A 408 21.18 1.70 1.89
C TYR A 408 22.36 2.34 2.66
N LEU A 409 22.05 3.30 3.55
CA LEU A 409 23.09 4.01 4.28
C LEU A 409 23.80 3.12 5.32
N GLN A 410 23.08 2.23 6.02
CA GLN A 410 23.68 1.36 7.04
C GLN A 410 24.66 0.34 6.43
N SER A 411 24.49 -0.04 5.15
CA SER A 411 25.39 -0.96 4.47
C SER A 411 26.71 -0.32 4.05
N LEU A 412 26.76 1.02 3.98
CA LEU A 412 28.00 1.79 3.80
C LEU A 412 28.73 1.88 5.15
N VAL A 413 29.23 0.74 5.65
CA VAL A 413 29.70 0.54 7.03
C VAL A 413 30.73 1.55 7.57
N ASN A 414 31.43 2.28 6.70
CA ASN A 414 32.32 3.37 7.08
C ASN A 414 32.28 4.54 6.10
N ILE A 415 31.80 5.70 6.54
CA ILE A 415 31.72 6.92 5.73
C ILE A 415 32.35 8.10 6.48
N SER A 416 32.96 9.02 5.73
CA SER A 416 33.51 10.26 6.28
C SER A 416 32.40 11.24 6.68
N ASP A 417 32.69 12.16 7.61
CA ASP A 417 31.74 13.21 7.99
C ASP A 417 31.42 14.14 6.81
N SER A 418 32.41 14.47 5.97
CA SER A 418 32.20 15.32 4.79
C SER A 418 31.25 14.68 3.79
N ASP A 419 31.37 13.37 3.55
CA ASP A 419 30.49 12.65 2.63
C ASP A 419 29.08 12.53 3.19
N LEU A 420 28.95 12.35 4.52
CA LEU A 420 27.64 12.36 5.19
C LEU A 420 26.95 13.72 5.12
N MET A 421 27.70 14.80 5.31
CA MET A 421 27.19 16.16 5.13
C MET A 421 26.66 16.34 3.70
N GLU A 422 27.45 15.98 2.69
CA GLU A 422 27.04 16.11 1.28
C GLU A 422 25.78 15.28 0.95
N ILE A 423 25.68 14.06 1.50
CA ILE A 423 24.47 13.23 1.38
C ILE A 423 23.25 13.88 2.05
N ALA A 424 23.44 14.67 3.11
CA ALA A 424 22.37 15.36 3.82
C ALA A 424 21.96 16.71 3.20
N ASP A 425 22.78 17.28 2.31
CA ASP A 425 22.67 18.67 1.85
C ASP A 425 21.30 19.01 1.25
N LEU A 426 20.76 18.17 0.36
CA LEU A 426 19.44 18.41 -0.24
C LEU A 426 18.30 18.43 0.78
N THR A 427 18.45 17.68 1.88
CA THR A 427 17.46 17.69 2.97
C THR A 427 17.62 18.94 3.82
N ASN A 428 18.86 19.34 4.08
CA ASN A 428 19.19 20.54 4.83
C ASN A 428 18.75 21.81 4.11
N GLU A 429 18.92 21.88 2.80
CA GLU A 429 18.43 22.99 1.97
C GLU A 429 16.89 23.11 2.04
N GLU A 430 16.18 21.99 1.89
CA GLU A 430 14.72 21.95 2.03
C GLU A 430 14.26 22.42 3.43
N LEU A 431 14.93 21.97 4.49
CA LEU A 431 14.64 22.38 5.86
C LEU A 431 14.91 23.87 6.11
N GLN A 432 15.94 24.44 5.49
CA GLN A 432 16.29 25.86 5.60
C GLN A 432 15.31 26.77 4.86
N ASN A 433 14.84 26.35 3.68
CA ASN A 433 13.93 27.13 2.84
C ASN A 433 12.46 27.02 3.28
N LEU A 434 12.16 26.07 4.18
CA LEU A 434 10.81 25.85 4.70
C LEU A 434 10.27 27.10 5.43
N GLY A 435 9.25 27.73 4.85
CA GLY A 435 8.60 28.93 5.39
C GLY A 435 9.05 30.25 4.77
N SER A 436 10.08 30.25 3.91
CA SER A 436 10.56 31.44 3.22
C SER A 436 10.52 31.36 1.70
N ASP A 437 10.09 30.22 1.15
CA ASP A 437 9.93 29.98 -0.28
C ASP A 437 8.59 29.30 -0.56
N ALA A 438 7.75 29.92 -1.38
CA ALA A 438 6.37 29.47 -1.62
C ALA A 438 6.33 28.10 -2.33
N ASP A 439 7.21 27.89 -3.31
CA ASP A 439 7.28 26.65 -4.08
C ASP A 439 7.72 25.48 -3.20
N THR A 440 8.74 25.67 -2.36
CA THR A 440 9.15 24.69 -1.34
C THR A 440 8.01 24.38 -0.38
N MET A 441 7.27 25.39 0.10
CA MET A 441 6.13 25.17 0.99
C MET A 441 5.02 24.34 0.32
N LEU A 442 4.65 24.67 -0.92
CA LEU A 442 3.67 23.92 -1.70
C LEU A 442 4.13 22.49 -1.95
N ARG A 443 5.39 22.30 -2.37
CA ARG A 443 5.99 20.98 -2.62
C ARG A 443 6.01 20.09 -1.38
N VAL A 444 6.43 20.62 -0.22
CA VAL A 444 6.44 19.87 1.06
C VAL A 444 5.03 19.50 1.53
N LEU A 445 4.04 20.36 1.24
CA LEU A 445 2.63 20.06 1.49
C LEU A 445 2.03 19.09 0.47
N GLY A 446 2.73 18.82 -0.65
CA GLY A 446 2.24 18.01 -1.77
C GLY A 446 1.20 18.74 -2.63
N ALA A 447 1.23 20.07 -2.65
CA ALA A 447 0.33 20.95 -3.38
C ALA A 447 0.95 21.51 -4.68
N SER A 448 2.14 21.07 -5.07
CA SER A 448 2.81 21.48 -6.31
C SER A 448 2.26 20.77 -7.55
N ASP A 449 2.43 21.36 -8.72
CA ASP A 449 1.83 20.88 -9.99
C ASP A 449 2.27 19.48 -10.41
N ASP A 450 3.46 19.05 -9.99
CA ASP A 450 4.01 17.72 -10.21
C ASP A 450 3.24 16.60 -9.47
N ASN A 451 2.51 16.92 -8.40
CA ASN A 451 1.64 15.95 -7.75
C ASN A 451 0.28 15.86 -8.47
N ASP A 452 0.08 14.81 -9.25
CA ASP A 452 -1.22 14.54 -9.90
C ASP A 452 -2.34 14.11 -8.93
N ASN A 453 -2.00 13.65 -7.73
CA ASN A 453 -2.93 13.04 -6.78
C ASN A 453 -3.16 13.94 -5.54
N LYS A 454 -3.39 15.23 -5.77
CA LYS A 454 -3.68 16.19 -4.70
C LYS A 454 -5.01 15.86 -4.01
N ASN A 455 -5.01 15.74 -2.68
CA ASN A 455 -6.25 15.80 -1.90
C ASN A 455 -6.86 17.21 -1.94
N GLU A 456 -8.07 17.37 -1.42
CA GLU A 456 -8.81 18.62 -1.51
C GLU A 456 -8.10 19.79 -0.81
N PHE A 457 -7.38 19.55 0.29
CA PHE A 457 -6.57 20.58 0.94
C PHE A 457 -5.37 21.01 0.07
N GLN A 458 -4.69 20.04 -0.56
CA GLN A 458 -3.58 20.29 -1.48
C GLN A 458 -4.05 21.01 -2.76
N GLN A 459 -5.23 20.66 -3.28
CA GLN A 459 -5.86 21.36 -4.41
C GLN A 459 -6.19 22.80 -4.04
N ALA A 460 -6.75 23.04 -2.84
CA ALA A 460 -7.03 24.38 -2.35
C ALA A 460 -5.76 25.24 -2.25
N LEU A 461 -4.66 24.68 -1.73
CA LEU A 461 -3.36 25.35 -1.66
C LEU A 461 -2.78 25.68 -3.04
N ASN A 462 -2.89 24.74 -3.99
CA ASN A 462 -2.41 24.91 -5.36
C ASN A 462 -3.18 26.02 -6.08
N LEU A 463 -4.51 26.03 -5.95
CA LEU A 463 -5.39 27.00 -6.60
C LEU A 463 -5.37 28.37 -5.92
N TYR A 464 -5.12 28.44 -4.62
CA TYR A 464 -5.08 29.69 -3.86
C TYR A 464 -3.89 29.72 -2.89
N PRO A 465 -2.66 30.00 -3.39
CA PRO A 465 -1.44 30.00 -2.59
C PRO A 465 -1.45 30.95 -1.38
N ALA A 466 -2.29 31.99 -1.37
CA ALA A 466 -2.47 32.86 -0.19
C ALA A 466 -2.86 32.07 1.07
N LEU A 467 -3.50 30.90 0.92
CA LEU A 467 -3.82 29.97 2.00
C LEU A 467 -2.58 29.47 2.77
N LEU A 468 -1.35 29.63 2.24
CA LEU A 468 -0.09 29.42 2.97
C LEU A 468 0.03 30.31 4.22
N ASN A 469 -0.64 31.47 4.23
CA ASN A 469 -0.64 32.39 5.35
C ASN A 469 -1.58 31.97 6.50
N ASP A 470 -2.49 31.01 6.28
CA ASP A 470 -3.43 30.51 7.29
C ASP A 470 -2.76 29.72 8.41
N LYS A 471 -3.36 29.75 9.59
CA LYS A 471 -2.90 29.04 10.79
C LYS A 471 -2.83 27.52 10.61
N ASN A 472 -3.81 26.90 9.94
CA ASN A 472 -3.81 25.45 9.71
C ASN A 472 -2.68 25.05 8.76
N THR A 473 -2.38 25.86 7.75
CA THR A 473 -1.28 25.60 6.82
C THR A 473 0.08 25.74 7.51
N LYS A 474 0.27 26.80 8.31
CA LYS A 474 1.49 26.99 9.12
C LYS A 474 1.69 25.86 10.14
N LYS A 475 0.63 25.37 10.78
CA LYS A 475 0.67 24.18 11.64
C LYS A 475 1.06 22.93 10.85
N SER A 476 0.42 22.69 9.70
CA SER A 476 0.74 21.58 8.81
C SER A 476 2.20 21.57 8.35
N LEU A 477 2.78 22.74 8.05
CA LEU A 477 4.20 22.87 7.68
C LEU A 477 5.14 22.56 8.86
N LYS A 478 4.79 22.96 10.09
CA LYS A 478 5.56 22.59 11.29
C LYS A 478 5.53 21.08 11.51
N ASP A 479 4.35 20.46 11.40
CA ASP A 479 4.19 19.00 11.56
C ASP A 479 4.95 18.24 10.46
N LYS A 480 4.92 18.74 9.23
CA LYS A 480 5.73 18.20 8.12
C LYS A 480 7.22 18.35 8.38
N LYS A 481 7.67 19.47 8.93
CA LYS A 481 9.08 19.66 9.31
C LYS A 481 9.52 18.63 10.35
N GLU A 482 8.72 18.45 11.40
CA GLU A 482 9.00 17.45 12.45
C GLU A 482 9.13 16.05 11.83
N LYS A 483 8.21 15.70 10.92
CA LYS A 483 8.29 14.45 10.16
C LYS A 483 9.54 14.35 9.28
N ILE A 484 9.93 15.42 8.57
CA ILE A 484 11.15 15.44 7.74
C ILE A 484 12.39 15.25 8.63
N LEU A 485 12.44 15.88 9.80
CA LEU A 485 13.54 15.70 10.76
C LEU A 485 13.61 14.26 11.26
N GLU A 486 12.48 13.69 11.68
CA GLU A 486 12.42 12.28 12.10
C GLU A 486 12.85 11.33 10.99
N GLU A 487 12.36 11.53 9.76
CA GLU A 487 12.75 10.74 8.59
C GLU A 487 14.24 10.87 8.27
N ALA A 488 14.78 12.09 8.28
CA ALA A 488 16.19 12.35 7.99
C ALA A 488 17.10 11.72 9.05
N MET A 489 16.79 11.88 10.35
CA MET A 489 17.50 11.21 11.45
C MET A 489 17.36 9.68 11.39
N ALA A 490 16.29 9.18 10.78
CA ALA A 490 16.07 7.78 10.48
C ALA A 490 16.69 7.34 9.14
N GLY A 491 17.62 8.09 8.55
CA GLY A 491 18.33 7.69 7.33
C GLY A 491 17.53 7.83 6.03
N LYS A 492 16.47 8.63 6.01
CA LYS A 492 15.66 8.94 4.80
C LYS A 492 15.86 10.39 4.38
N VAL A 493 16.99 10.67 3.75
CA VAL A 493 17.36 12.00 3.24
C VAL A 493 17.03 12.12 1.75
N ASN A 494 16.73 13.33 1.28
CA ASN A 494 16.52 13.64 -0.13
C ASN A 494 17.75 13.24 -0.96
N LEU A 495 17.53 12.54 -2.07
CA LEU A 495 18.59 12.08 -2.99
C LEU A 495 18.24 12.50 -4.41
N GLU A 496 19.24 12.91 -5.19
CA GLU A 496 19.10 12.98 -6.65
C GLU A 496 18.95 11.57 -7.19
N GLY A 497 17.72 11.10 -7.34
CA GLY A 497 17.46 9.76 -7.85
C GLY A 497 15.98 9.47 -8.00
N LYS A 498 15.62 8.61 -8.95
CA LYS A 498 14.22 8.35 -9.33
C LYS A 498 13.92 6.85 -9.27
N TYR A 499 12.75 6.49 -8.75
CA TYR A 499 12.25 5.13 -8.81
C TYR A 499 11.60 4.86 -10.16
N THR A 500 12.13 3.89 -10.92
CA THR A 500 11.56 3.47 -12.19
C THR A 500 11.56 1.94 -12.32
N TYR A 501 10.79 1.41 -13.27
CA TYR A 501 10.67 -0.04 -13.49
C TYR A 501 12.00 -0.67 -13.86
N ALA A 502 12.33 -1.81 -13.25
CA ALA A 502 13.36 -2.72 -13.77
C ALA A 502 12.80 -3.46 -14.97
N LEU A 503 13.52 -3.45 -16.08
CA LEU A 503 13.12 -4.13 -17.31
C LEU A 503 14.31 -4.92 -17.88
N PRO A 504 14.06 -6.02 -18.61
CA PRO A 504 15.12 -6.67 -19.36
C PRO A 504 15.58 -5.81 -20.54
N ASP A 505 16.74 -6.17 -21.10
CA ASP A 505 17.13 -5.79 -22.45
C ASP A 505 16.13 -6.39 -23.44
N TRP A 506 15.14 -5.58 -23.86
CA TRP A 506 14.10 -6.06 -24.78
C TRP A 506 14.65 -6.51 -26.13
N TYR A 507 15.80 -5.99 -26.55
CA TYR A 507 16.41 -6.43 -27.79
C TYR A 507 16.96 -7.85 -27.66
N ALA A 508 17.59 -8.19 -26.53
CA ALA A 508 18.01 -9.56 -26.22
C ALA A 508 16.82 -10.52 -26.17
N VAL A 509 15.70 -10.09 -25.58
CA VAL A 509 14.46 -10.89 -25.57
C VAL A 509 13.97 -11.18 -27.00
N MET A 510 14.01 -10.18 -27.88
CA MET A 510 13.62 -10.33 -29.29
C MET A 510 14.59 -11.22 -30.09
N GLU A 511 15.91 -11.13 -29.85
CA GLU A 511 16.92 -12.05 -30.41
C GLU A 511 16.57 -13.51 -30.08
N ASN A 512 16.16 -13.79 -28.84
CA ASN A 512 15.77 -15.13 -28.44
C ASN A 512 14.47 -15.58 -29.14
N ILE A 513 13.37 -14.84 -28.96
CA ILE A 513 12.05 -15.34 -29.39
C ILE A 513 11.82 -15.29 -30.91
N PHE A 514 12.52 -14.41 -31.64
CA PHE A 514 12.35 -14.28 -33.11
C PHE A 514 13.49 -14.89 -33.93
N ASP A 515 14.71 -14.94 -33.41
CA ASP A 515 15.87 -15.48 -34.12
C ASP A 515 16.37 -16.82 -33.55
N GLY A 516 15.83 -17.27 -32.41
CA GLY A 516 16.18 -18.55 -31.80
C GLY A 516 17.58 -18.55 -31.18
N ILE A 517 18.06 -17.40 -30.71
CA ILE A 517 19.36 -17.28 -30.06
C ILE A 517 19.22 -17.65 -28.58
N ASP A 518 19.76 -18.79 -28.18
CA ASP A 518 19.62 -19.32 -26.80
C ASP A 518 20.22 -18.41 -25.73
N ASN A 519 21.39 -17.80 -25.98
CA ASN A 519 22.04 -16.86 -25.06
C ASN A 519 22.21 -15.47 -25.71
N PRO A 520 21.13 -14.69 -25.80
CA PRO A 520 21.11 -13.42 -26.52
C PRO A 520 22.03 -12.37 -25.88
N LYS A 521 22.49 -11.41 -26.68
CA LYS A 521 23.43 -10.36 -26.22
C LYS A 521 22.75 -9.01 -26.02
N GLY A 522 21.71 -8.72 -26.81
CA GLY A 522 21.00 -7.45 -26.72
C GLY A 522 21.82 -6.26 -27.23
N LEU A 523 21.47 -5.06 -26.75
CA LEU A 523 22.18 -3.82 -27.08
C LEU A 523 23.10 -3.34 -25.96
N LEU A 524 22.99 -3.91 -24.76
CA LEU A 524 23.75 -3.50 -23.59
C LEU A 524 24.83 -4.53 -23.24
N GLY A 525 26.08 -4.07 -23.07
CA GLY A 525 27.17 -4.93 -22.65
C GLY A 525 27.26 -5.12 -21.13
N LYS A 526 28.28 -5.86 -20.69
CA LYS A 526 28.63 -6.02 -19.28
C LYS A 526 28.79 -4.67 -18.58
N ALA A 527 28.21 -4.56 -17.39
CA ALA A 527 28.21 -3.36 -16.56
C ALA A 527 27.52 -2.12 -17.20
N GLU A 528 26.64 -2.33 -18.18
CA GLU A 528 25.85 -1.28 -18.82
C GLU A 528 24.35 -1.43 -18.53
N VAL A 529 23.68 -0.28 -18.44
CA VAL A 529 22.21 -0.16 -18.33
C VAL A 529 21.74 0.93 -19.28
N SER A 530 20.43 0.96 -19.60
CA SER A 530 19.84 2.10 -20.31
C SER A 530 18.61 2.61 -19.57
N CYS A 531 18.61 3.89 -19.22
CA CYS A 531 17.48 4.59 -18.63
C CYS A 531 17.36 5.97 -19.25
N SER A 532 16.18 6.30 -19.79
CA SER A 532 15.93 7.56 -20.49
C SER A 532 15.87 8.78 -19.56
N LEU A 533 15.74 8.56 -18.25
CA LEU A 533 15.72 9.61 -17.23
C LEU A 533 17.08 10.27 -17.00
N TYR A 534 18.17 9.66 -17.48
CA TYR A 534 19.53 10.12 -17.28
C TYR A 534 20.28 10.15 -18.61
N GLY A 535 21.22 11.10 -18.73
CA GLY A 535 22.19 11.11 -19.83
C GLY A 535 23.24 10.00 -19.67
N GLU A 536 24.27 10.01 -20.51
CA GLU A 536 25.39 9.09 -20.34
C GLU A 536 26.21 9.44 -19.09
N SER A 537 26.10 8.61 -18.05
CA SER A 537 26.79 8.79 -16.79
C SER A 537 26.88 7.47 -16.03
N LYS A 538 27.74 7.39 -15.02
CA LYS A 538 27.62 6.34 -14.00
C LYS A 538 26.35 6.57 -13.18
N VAL A 539 25.72 5.48 -12.77
CA VAL A 539 24.53 5.47 -11.90
C VAL A 539 24.64 4.36 -10.86
N ASP A 540 24.08 4.59 -9.68
CA ASP A 540 23.85 3.58 -8.66
C ASP A 540 22.41 3.06 -8.76
N LEU A 541 22.25 1.75 -8.90
CA LEU A 541 20.97 1.06 -8.87
C LEU A 541 20.74 0.50 -7.46
N LEU A 542 19.58 0.80 -6.90
CA LEU A 542 19.20 0.46 -5.52
C LEU A 542 17.80 -0.16 -5.49
N ARG A 543 17.57 -1.17 -4.64
CA ARG A 543 16.24 -1.76 -4.44
C ARG A 543 15.84 -1.73 -2.96
N SER A 544 14.60 -1.34 -2.67
CA SER A 544 14.06 -1.41 -1.30
C SER A 544 13.13 -2.60 -1.12
N PRO A 545 13.13 -3.25 0.07
CA PRO A 545 14.01 -3.01 1.21
C PRO A 545 15.38 -3.68 1.04
N ALA A 546 16.46 -3.04 1.54
CA ALA A 546 17.80 -3.61 1.48
C ALA A 546 18.19 -4.48 2.68
N LEU A 547 18.55 -5.73 2.42
CA LEU A 547 18.92 -6.72 3.44
C LEU A 547 20.43 -6.94 3.53
N SER A 548 21.12 -6.93 2.39
CA SER A 548 22.56 -7.06 2.26
C SER A 548 23.15 -5.73 1.75
N PHE A 549 24.07 -5.78 0.78
CA PHE A 549 24.65 -4.62 0.11
C PHE A 549 24.02 -4.39 -1.27
N GLU A 550 22.85 -3.76 -1.31
CA GLU A 550 22.05 -3.57 -2.53
C GLU A 550 22.38 -2.26 -3.26
N HIS A 551 23.68 -2.04 -3.52
CA HIS A 551 24.19 -0.99 -4.40
C HIS A 551 24.86 -1.62 -5.62
N VAL A 552 24.47 -1.20 -6.82
CA VAL A 552 25.01 -1.71 -8.07
C VAL A 552 25.38 -0.56 -8.99
N ILE A 553 26.67 -0.33 -9.20
CA ILE A 553 27.18 0.79 -10.00
C ILE A 553 27.32 0.38 -11.46
N ARG A 554 26.69 1.12 -12.39
CA ARG A 554 26.68 0.83 -13.83
C ARG A 554 26.86 2.06 -14.67
N GLN A 555 27.31 1.86 -15.91
CA GLN A 555 27.34 2.92 -16.92
C GLN A 555 25.97 2.99 -17.61
N ASN A 556 25.31 4.14 -17.53
CA ASN A 556 24.13 4.41 -18.35
C ASN A 556 24.55 4.69 -19.79
N ARG A 557 23.96 3.97 -20.74
CA ARG A 557 24.20 4.08 -22.18
C ARG A 557 22.95 4.53 -22.93
N ARG A 558 23.16 5.37 -23.94
CA ARG A 558 22.10 5.89 -24.80
C ARG A 558 22.59 5.89 -26.24
N SER A 559 21.80 5.31 -27.14
CA SER A 559 22.06 5.39 -28.58
C SER A 559 20.74 5.50 -29.34
N GLU A 560 20.81 5.98 -30.58
CA GLU A 560 19.63 6.07 -31.45
C GLU A 560 18.97 4.68 -31.64
N LYS A 561 19.79 3.63 -31.82
CA LYS A 561 19.31 2.25 -31.90
C LYS A 561 18.57 1.83 -30.62
N MET A 562 19.11 2.15 -29.44
CA MET A 562 18.43 1.85 -28.17
C MET A 562 17.12 2.61 -28.02
N THR A 563 17.06 3.87 -28.45
CA THR A 563 15.82 4.67 -28.35
C THR A 563 14.66 4.13 -29.19
N LYS A 564 14.93 3.30 -30.22
CA LYS A 564 13.88 2.58 -30.95
C LYS A 564 13.19 1.52 -30.10
N TRP A 565 13.93 0.82 -29.24
CA TRP A 565 13.43 -0.36 -28.52
C TRP A 565 13.11 -0.06 -27.04
N TYR A 566 13.80 0.91 -26.45
CA TYR A 566 13.69 1.33 -25.05
C TYR A 566 12.95 2.66 -24.96
N ILE A 567 11.67 2.64 -25.32
CA ILE A 567 10.83 3.85 -25.51
C ILE A 567 10.16 4.36 -24.23
N THR A 568 10.35 3.68 -23.10
CA THR A 568 9.74 4.04 -21.80
C THR A 568 10.77 4.67 -20.85
N LYS A 569 10.38 4.97 -19.61
CA LYS A 569 11.29 5.51 -18.57
C LYS A 569 11.89 4.43 -17.67
N GLY A 570 11.61 3.15 -17.93
CA GLY A 570 12.20 2.03 -17.23
C GLY A 570 13.72 1.95 -17.40
N VAL A 571 14.40 1.30 -16.46
CA VAL A 571 15.81 0.96 -16.57
C VAL A 571 15.94 -0.44 -17.17
N HIS A 572 16.57 -0.53 -18.33
CA HIS A 572 16.87 -1.77 -19.01
C HIS A 572 18.20 -2.34 -18.51
N VAL A 573 18.16 -3.58 -18.03
CA VAL A 573 19.32 -4.32 -17.53
C VAL A 573 19.87 -5.23 -18.62
N SER A 574 21.18 -5.18 -18.84
CA SER A 574 21.87 -6.03 -19.82
C SER A 574 21.63 -7.52 -19.57
N ALA A 575 21.39 -8.29 -20.63
CA ALA A 575 21.38 -9.74 -20.59
C ALA A 575 22.72 -10.31 -20.10
N ASP A 576 23.86 -9.73 -20.54
CA ASP A 576 25.23 -10.10 -20.11
C ASP A 576 25.59 -9.58 -18.70
N ASP A 577 24.65 -8.94 -18.01
CA ASP A 577 24.83 -8.49 -16.64
C ASP A 577 23.61 -8.75 -15.76
N ALA A 578 22.74 -9.68 -16.18
CA ALA A 578 21.50 -10.01 -15.48
C ALA A 578 21.73 -10.48 -14.02
N ALA A 579 22.93 -10.97 -13.69
CA ALA A 579 23.30 -11.37 -12.32
C ALA A 579 23.19 -10.23 -11.29
N ILE A 580 23.11 -8.97 -11.70
CA ILE A 580 22.81 -7.87 -10.75
C ILE A 580 21.47 -8.05 -10.05
N SER A 581 20.52 -8.77 -10.66
CA SER A 581 19.24 -9.14 -10.05
C SER A 581 19.41 -9.93 -8.74
N LYS A 582 20.50 -10.69 -8.60
CA LYS A 582 20.86 -11.47 -7.41
C LYS A 582 21.63 -10.66 -6.36
N ILE A 583 22.16 -9.49 -6.72
CA ILE A 583 22.66 -8.49 -5.74
C ILE A 583 21.49 -7.67 -5.24
N LEU A 584 20.70 -7.13 -6.18
CA LEU A 584 19.54 -6.27 -5.89
C LEU A 584 18.36 -7.05 -5.32
N MET A 585 18.31 -8.38 -5.46
CA MET A 585 17.18 -9.22 -5.06
C MET A 585 15.87 -8.83 -5.78
N CYS A 586 15.96 -8.55 -7.09
CA CYS A 586 14.83 -8.14 -7.93
C CYS A 586 14.43 -9.17 -8.99
N ASP A 587 13.16 -9.15 -9.37
CA ASP A 587 12.63 -9.75 -10.60
C ASP A 587 12.14 -8.62 -11.55
N TYR A 588 11.45 -9.00 -12.62
CA TYR A 588 10.92 -8.05 -13.62
C TYR A 588 9.38 -8.04 -13.63
N ASP A 589 8.73 -8.45 -12.54
CA ASP A 589 7.26 -8.59 -12.43
C ASP A 589 6.51 -7.28 -12.16
N GLY A 590 7.27 -6.19 -12.03
CA GLY A 590 6.79 -4.85 -11.71
C GLY A 590 7.60 -4.13 -10.64
N ASP A 591 8.75 -4.69 -10.31
CA ASP A 591 9.76 -4.12 -9.43
C ASP A 591 10.29 -2.76 -9.93
N LYS A 592 10.59 -1.89 -8.97
CA LYS A 592 11.19 -0.58 -9.24
C LYS A 592 12.55 -0.46 -8.56
N LEU A 593 13.51 0.10 -9.28
CA LEU A 593 14.83 0.44 -8.77
C LEU A 593 14.93 1.96 -8.61
N LEU A 594 15.57 2.39 -7.53
CA LEU A 594 16.03 3.76 -7.39
C LEU A 594 17.34 3.89 -8.14
N ILE A 595 17.35 4.79 -9.13
CA ILE A 595 18.54 5.10 -9.91
C ILE A 595 19.08 6.45 -9.47
N SER A 596 20.34 6.52 -9.07
CA SER A 596 20.96 7.75 -8.56
C SER A 596 22.25 8.07 -9.32
N PRO A 597 22.37 9.26 -9.95
CA PRO A 597 23.62 9.76 -10.50
C PRO A 597 24.50 10.49 -9.46
N SER A 598 24.14 10.46 -8.16
CA SER A 598 24.90 11.15 -7.11
C SER A 598 26.35 10.68 -7.07
N LYS A 599 27.28 11.59 -7.38
CA LYS A 599 28.72 11.29 -7.46
C LYS A 599 29.28 10.81 -6.13
N THR A 600 28.87 11.43 -5.02
CA THR A 600 29.35 11.06 -3.69
C THR A 600 28.80 9.72 -3.25
N LEU A 601 27.51 9.44 -3.48
CA LEU A 601 26.96 8.11 -3.20
C LEU A 601 27.65 7.01 -4.04
N ILE A 602 27.82 7.24 -5.35
CA ILE A 602 28.50 6.30 -6.25
C ILE A 602 29.92 6.01 -5.77
N ARG A 603 30.71 7.06 -5.46
CA ARG A 603 32.09 6.88 -5.00
C ARG A 603 32.15 6.07 -3.70
N VAL A 604 31.35 6.44 -2.71
CA VAL A 604 31.31 5.74 -1.41
C VAL A 604 30.86 4.29 -1.60
N ALA A 605 29.87 4.04 -2.47
CA ALA A 605 29.44 2.69 -2.79
C ALA A 605 30.53 1.87 -3.49
N GLU A 606 31.26 2.43 -4.48
CA GLU A 606 32.38 1.76 -5.15
C GLU A 606 33.51 1.37 -4.17
N GLU A 607 33.80 2.22 -3.18
CA GLU A 607 34.75 1.92 -2.10
C GLU A 607 34.28 0.72 -1.27
N HIS A 608 32.99 0.68 -0.92
CA HIS A 608 32.42 -0.40 -0.11
C HIS A 608 32.22 -1.71 -0.86
N ILE A 609 31.92 -1.67 -2.17
CA ILE A 609 31.86 -2.85 -3.03
C ILE A 609 33.20 -3.59 -2.97
N LYS A 610 34.32 -2.85 -3.01
CA LYS A 610 35.67 -3.41 -2.87
C LYS A 610 35.97 -3.87 -1.46
N LEU A 611 35.60 -3.07 -0.44
CA LEU A 611 35.82 -3.40 0.96
C LEU A 611 35.14 -4.70 1.38
N LEU A 612 33.87 -4.85 1.00
CA LEU A 612 33.02 -5.99 1.37
C LEU A 612 33.11 -7.15 0.36
N ASP A 613 33.85 -6.97 -0.74
CA ASP A 613 33.99 -7.92 -1.84
C ASP A 613 32.63 -8.45 -2.36
N VAL A 614 31.76 -7.50 -2.72
CA VAL A 614 30.35 -7.75 -3.05
C VAL A 614 30.22 -8.45 -4.40
N VAL A 615 29.53 -9.59 -4.39
CA VAL A 615 29.16 -10.39 -5.58
C VAL A 615 27.71 -10.87 -5.45
N PRO A 616 27.09 -11.36 -6.54
CA PRO A 616 25.79 -12.02 -6.50
C PRO A 616 25.73 -13.14 -5.45
N LEU A 617 24.61 -13.22 -4.74
CA LEU A 617 24.32 -14.34 -3.83
C LEU A 617 23.44 -15.37 -4.54
N GLU A 618 23.86 -16.63 -4.51
CA GLU A 618 23.10 -17.74 -5.09
C GLU A 618 22.78 -18.78 -4.01
N TYR A 619 21.54 -19.27 -4.00
CA TYR A 619 21.11 -20.33 -3.07
C TYR A 619 19.87 -21.03 -3.61
N GLU A 620 19.75 -22.32 -3.29
CA GLU A 620 18.66 -23.17 -3.75
C GLU A 620 17.36 -22.87 -3.00
N MET A 621 16.31 -22.51 -3.72
CA MET A 621 14.98 -22.26 -3.16
C MET A 621 14.14 -23.53 -3.11
N GLY A 622 13.32 -23.67 -2.06
CA GLY A 622 12.41 -24.79 -1.89
C GLY A 622 11.33 -24.88 -2.97
N VAL A 623 10.92 -26.10 -3.30
CA VAL A 623 9.75 -26.34 -4.15
C VAL A 623 8.62 -26.92 -3.30
N SER A 624 7.44 -26.33 -3.43
CA SER A 624 6.25 -26.79 -2.72
C SER A 624 5.67 -28.04 -3.39
N GLU A 625 5.43 -29.09 -2.61
CA GLU A 625 4.68 -30.25 -3.10
C GLU A 625 3.21 -29.87 -3.38
N PRO A 626 2.63 -30.32 -4.51
CA PRO A 626 1.22 -30.15 -4.78
C PRO A 626 0.35 -30.83 -3.71
N LYS A 627 -0.66 -30.12 -3.22
CA LYS A 627 -1.70 -30.68 -2.33
C LYS A 627 -3.08 -30.46 -2.94
N LEU A 628 -4.03 -31.28 -2.51
CA LEU A 628 -5.43 -31.06 -2.85
C LEU A 628 -5.95 -29.79 -2.17
N ILE A 629 -6.69 -28.97 -2.91
CA ILE A 629 -7.38 -27.79 -2.41
C ILE A 629 -8.64 -28.25 -1.68
N ASN A 630 -8.62 -28.14 -0.34
CA ASN A 630 -9.74 -28.41 0.57
C ASN A 630 -9.53 -27.65 1.90
N SER A 631 -10.58 -27.57 2.74
CA SER A 631 -10.55 -26.80 3.99
C SER A 631 -9.41 -27.21 4.93
N ALA A 632 -9.20 -28.51 5.15
CA ALA A 632 -8.15 -29.03 6.03
C ALA A 632 -6.74 -28.62 5.57
N ASN A 633 -6.44 -28.79 4.28
CA ASN A 633 -5.14 -28.40 3.71
C ASN A 633 -4.94 -26.89 3.71
N ILE A 634 -6.00 -26.10 3.48
CA ILE A 634 -5.98 -24.64 3.59
C ILE A 634 -5.67 -24.21 5.02
N PHE A 635 -6.37 -24.76 6.02
CA PHE A 635 -6.16 -24.41 7.42
C PHE A 635 -4.72 -24.67 7.86
N GLU A 636 -4.19 -25.87 7.61
CA GLU A 636 -2.82 -26.21 8.02
C GLU A 636 -1.77 -25.38 7.28
N SER A 637 -2.00 -25.06 6.00
CA SER A 637 -1.09 -24.21 5.20
C SER A 637 -1.07 -22.76 5.70
N LEU A 638 -2.22 -22.18 6.04
CA LEU A 638 -2.32 -20.84 6.61
C LEU A 638 -1.71 -20.77 8.00
N LYS A 639 -2.03 -21.74 8.86
CA LYS A 639 -1.50 -21.85 10.23
C LYS A 639 0.02 -22.00 10.26
N ALA A 640 0.60 -22.71 9.30
CA ALA A 640 2.05 -22.78 9.12
C ALA A 640 2.63 -21.42 8.70
N ALA A 641 2.05 -20.77 7.70
CA ALA A 641 2.51 -19.47 7.21
C ALA A 641 2.39 -18.34 8.26
N PHE A 642 1.40 -18.41 9.15
CA PHE A 642 1.22 -17.46 10.26
C PHE A 642 2.37 -17.46 11.29
N LYS A 643 3.30 -18.41 11.22
CA LYS A 643 4.51 -18.45 12.06
C LYS A 643 5.68 -17.66 11.48
N ALA A 644 5.67 -17.33 10.19
CA ALA A 644 6.76 -16.62 9.52
C ALA A 644 6.87 -15.17 10.02
N ASN A 645 8.07 -14.73 10.42
CA ASN A 645 8.32 -13.36 10.87
C ASN A 645 9.64 -12.80 10.33
N ILE A 646 9.58 -12.24 9.12
CA ILE A 646 10.72 -11.60 8.44
C ILE A 646 11.20 -10.32 9.15
N GLY A 647 10.34 -9.70 9.97
CA GLY A 647 10.66 -8.46 10.68
C GLY A 647 11.74 -8.64 11.74
N ILE A 648 11.78 -9.81 12.39
CA ILE A 648 12.85 -10.14 13.35
C ILE A 648 14.19 -10.26 12.62
N ILE A 649 14.19 -10.88 11.43
CA ILE A 649 15.41 -11.08 10.64
C ILE A 649 15.98 -9.76 10.16
N SER A 650 15.13 -8.90 9.57
CA SER A 650 15.53 -7.55 9.15
C SER A 650 16.05 -6.70 10.33
N ASN A 651 15.42 -6.79 11.51
CA ASN A 651 15.93 -6.08 12.70
C ASN A 651 17.31 -6.60 13.13
N ASN A 652 17.56 -7.92 13.07
CA ASN A 652 18.85 -8.50 13.42
C ASN A 652 19.95 -8.09 12.43
N LEU A 653 19.66 -8.06 11.13
CA LEU A 653 20.57 -7.51 10.12
C LEU A 653 20.95 -6.05 10.43
N THR A 654 19.97 -5.22 10.80
CA THR A 654 20.24 -3.84 11.20
C THR A 654 21.07 -3.74 12.49
N LYS A 655 20.87 -4.63 13.47
CA LYS A 655 21.75 -4.69 14.67
C LYS A 655 23.18 -5.06 14.30
N LEU A 656 23.37 -6.01 13.39
CA LEU A 656 24.67 -6.45 12.90
C LEU A 656 25.43 -5.31 12.21
N TYR A 657 24.80 -4.60 11.27
CA TYR A 657 25.40 -3.42 10.63
C TYR A 657 25.71 -2.27 11.62
N ASN A 658 25.01 -2.20 12.75
CA ASN A 658 25.21 -1.17 13.77
C ASN A 658 26.08 -1.61 14.96
N LYS A 659 26.72 -2.78 14.88
CA LYS A 659 27.72 -3.25 15.85
C LYS A 659 28.95 -2.34 15.82
N GLU A 660 29.42 -1.88 16.97
CA GLU A 660 30.56 -0.94 17.09
C GLU A 660 31.79 -1.42 16.30
N ASN A 661 32.24 -2.65 16.56
CA ASN A 661 33.35 -3.28 15.85
C ASN A 661 32.82 -4.22 14.75
N PHE A 662 32.43 -3.65 13.61
CA PHE A 662 32.00 -4.42 12.45
C PHE A 662 33.23 -5.03 11.77
N ASP A 663 33.35 -6.35 11.84
CA ASP A 663 34.36 -7.13 11.13
C ASP A 663 33.89 -7.37 9.70
N VAL A 664 34.55 -6.71 8.76
CA VAL A 664 34.23 -6.73 7.32
C VAL A 664 34.08 -8.16 6.78
N LYS A 665 34.87 -9.12 7.26
CA LYS A 665 34.80 -10.49 6.77
C LYS A 665 33.73 -11.26 7.52
N LYS A 666 33.87 -11.37 8.84
CA LYS A 666 33.01 -12.24 9.66
C LYS A 666 31.56 -11.74 9.69
N ASP A 667 31.36 -10.45 9.95
CA ASP A 667 30.01 -9.92 10.09
C ASP A 667 29.30 -9.83 8.74
N TYR A 668 30.00 -9.55 7.63
CA TYR A 668 29.37 -9.55 6.31
C TYR A 668 29.03 -10.95 5.80
N GLU A 669 29.84 -11.98 6.11
CA GLU A 669 29.45 -13.37 5.87
C GLU A 669 28.14 -13.72 6.59
N LEU A 670 27.98 -13.30 7.86
CA LEU A 670 26.73 -13.49 8.59
C LEU A 670 25.55 -12.70 7.97
N VAL A 671 25.79 -11.50 7.46
CA VAL A 671 24.77 -10.74 6.69
C VAL A 671 24.28 -11.55 5.49
N LYS A 672 25.19 -12.14 4.70
CA LYS A 672 24.83 -12.96 3.52
C LYS A 672 23.97 -14.17 3.93
N LYS A 673 24.38 -14.89 4.97
CA LYS A 673 23.63 -16.03 5.53
C LYS A 673 22.23 -15.63 5.99
N LEU A 674 22.10 -14.53 6.74
CA LEU A 674 20.81 -14.05 7.23
C LEU A 674 19.92 -13.46 6.12
N THR A 675 20.52 -12.94 5.05
CA THR A 675 19.79 -12.50 3.85
C THR A 675 19.18 -13.70 3.12
N SER A 676 19.97 -14.75 2.89
CA SER A 676 19.46 -16.04 2.37
C SER A 676 18.35 -16.61 3.27
N TYR A 677 18.56 -16.64 4.59
CA TYR A 677 17.54 -17.10 5.54
C TYR A 677 16.24 -16.27 5.46
N ASN A 678 16.33 -14.94 5.31
CA ASN A 678 15.16 -14.09 5.12
C ASN A 678 14.36 -14.51 3.88
N ASN A 679 15.06 -14.71 2.77
CA ASN A 679 14.45 -15.09 1.50
C ASN A 679 13.83 -16.49 1.56
N HIS A 680 14.45 -17.44 2.26
CA HIS A 680 13.82 -18.74 2.58
C HIS A 680 12.55 -18.59 3.43
N VAL A 681 12.53 -17.73 4.44
CA VAL A 681 11.34 -17.50 5.28
C VAL A 681 10.20 -16.82 4.50
N ILE A 682 10.52 -15.90 3.58
CA ILE A 682 9.54 -15.30 2.65
C ILE A 682 8.91 -16.40 1.79
N ASP A 683 9.74 -17.29 1.26
CA ASP A 683 9.26 -18.35 0.37
C ASP A 683 8.54 -19.46 1.12
N MET A 684 8.94 -19.81 2.34
CA MET A 684 8.23 -20.75 3.22
C MET A 684 6.75 -20.38 3.38
N ALA A 685 6.41 -19.09 3.43
CA ALA A 685 5.01 -18.66 3.48
C ALA A 685 4.21 -19.06 2.23
N LYS A 686 4.87 -19.29 1.09
CA LYS A 686 4.29 -19.77 -0.16
C LYS A 686 4.46 -21.28 -0.34
N THR A 687 5.59 -21.85 0.06
CA THR A 687 5.98 -23.23 -0.27
C THR A 687 5.79 -24.22 0.88
N LEU A 688 5.66 -23.72 2.12
CA LEU A 688 5.66 -24.49 3.37
C LEU A 688 6.97 -25.24 3.63
N ASP A 689 8.02 -24.90 2.88
CA ASP A 689 9.35 -25.47 3.04
C ASP A 689 10.12 -24.70 4.12
N GLU A 690 10.30 -25.33 5.29
CA GLU A 690 10.97 -24.70 6.44
C GLU A 690 12.48 -24.98 6.40
N VAL A 691 13.27 -23.94 6.16
CA VAL A 691 14.73 -23.99 6.31
C VAL A 691 15.11 -23.72 7.77
N LYS A 692 15.92 -24.58 8.37
CA LYS A 692 16.40 -24.43 9.75
C LYS A 692 17.83 -23.90 9.77
N LEU A 693 18.08 -22.93 10.65
CA LEU A 693 19.43 -22.47 10.91
C LEU A 693 20.28 -23.56 11.59
N PRO A 694 21.48 -23.86 11.08
CA PRO A 694 22.48 -24.71 11.75
C PRO A 694 22.84 -24.17 13.13
N SER A 695 23.33 -25.04 14.03
CA SER A 695 23.60 -24.69 15.43
C SER A 695 24.48 -23.43 15.58
N GLU A 696 25.56 -23.32 14.82
CA GLU A 696 26.48 -22.18 14.87
C GLU A 696 25.80 -20.87 14.46
N VAL A 697 25.16 -20.84 13.29
CA VAL A 697 24.44 -19.65 12.80
C VAL A 697 23.26 -19.30 13.72
N LYS A 698 22.63 -20.33 14.32
CA LYS A 698 21.52 -20.17 15.27
C LYS A 698 21.98 -19.53 16.58
N GLU A 699 23.19 -19.82 17.05
CA GLU A 699 23.77 -19.16 18.22
C GLU A 699 24.00 -17.66 17.96
N GLU A 700 24.60 -17.30 16.83
CA GLU A 700 24.78 -15.90 16.42
C GLU A 700 23.43 -15.20 16.25
N TRP A 701 22.47 -15.85 15.59
CA TRP A 701 21.08 -15.38 15.48
C TRP A 701 20.44 -15.10 16.86
N ASN A 702 20.56 -16.04 17.79
CA ASN A 702 19.97 -15.93 19.13
C ASN A 702 20.62 -14.81 19.95
N TYR A 703 21.93 -14.60 19.77
CA TYR A 703 22.64 -13.46 20.36
C TYR A 703 22.01 -12.14 19.89
N TYR A 704 21.94 -11.91 18.57
CA TYR A 704 21.35 -10.68 18.03
C TYR A 704 19.85 -10.52 18.32
N CYS A 705 19.09 -11.60 18.50
CA CYS A 705 17.70 -11.52 18.94
C CYS A 705 17.56 -10.83 20.32
N LYS A 706 18.53 -11.02 21.21
CA LYS A 706 18.52 -10.48 22.59
C LYS A 706 19.08 -9.06 22.67
N GLU A 707 19.97 -8.70 21.74
CA GLU A 707 20.54 -7.36 21.66
C GLU A 707 19.49 -6.27 21.47
N LYS A 708 19.78 -5.07 21.97
CA LYS A 708 18.92 -3.91 21.77
C LYS A 708 18.96 -3.44 20.32
N LEU A 709 17.93 -2.70 19.91
CA LEU A 709 17.84 -2.14 18.57
C LEU A 709 18.80 -0.92 18.43
N PRO A 710 19.23 -0.54 17.22
CA PRO A 710 20.07 0.66 17.05
C PRO A 710 19.38 1.94 17.51
N TYR A 711 20.17 2.94 17.92
CA TYR A 711 19.66 4.19 18.48
C TYR A 711 18.64 4.91 17.57
N PHE A 712 18.95 5.05 16.27
CA PHE A 712 18.04 5.68 15.30
C PHE A 712 16.66 5.01 15.14
N PHE A 713 16.42 3.82 15.71
CA PHE A 713 15.09 3.20 15.73
C PHE A 713 14.07 3.94 16.61
N ILE A 714 14.54 4.88 17.44
CA ILE A 714 13.67 5.87 18.08
C ILE A 714 12.87 6.60 17.00
N GLN A 715 13.55 7.19 16.02
CA GLN A 715 12.92 7.92 14.92
C GLN A 715 12.38 6.97 13.85
N ALA A 716 13.12 5.93 13.45
CA ALA A 716 12.72 5.07 12.33
C ALA A 716 11.49 4.20 12.60
N LYS A 717 11.27 3.78 13.86
CA LYS A 717 10.23 2.83 14.25
C LYS A 717 9.50 3.18 15.56
N GLY A 718 9.65 4.41 16.06
CA GLY A 718 8.98 4.88 17.28
C GLY A 718 9.32 4.07 18.53
N LYS A 719 10.55 3.52 18.61
CA LYS A 719 10.94 2.68 19.75
C LYS A 719 11.30 3.55 20.97
N PRO A 720 10.89 3.17 22.18
CA PRO A 720 11.29 3.91 23.38
C PRO A 720 12.79 3.72 23.64
N GLU A 721 13.42 4.74 24.25
CA GLU A 721 14.87 4.75 24.54
C GLU A 721 15.35 3.50 25.31
N SER A 722 14.51 2.96 26.20
CA SER A 722 14.82 1.76 26.98
C SER A 722 15.03 0.50 26.13
N LYS A 723 14.51 0.48 24.89
CA LYS A 723 14.57 -0.65 23.94
C LYS A 723 15.66 -0.51 22.88
N VAL A 724 16.41 0.58 22.88
CA VAL A 724 17.52 0.82 21.93
C VAL A 724 18.87 0.94 22.65
N ASN A 725 19.95 0.77 21.89
CA ASN A 725 21.31 1.08 22.34
C ASN A 725 21.51 2.59 22.49
N LYS A 726 22.53 2.98 23.26
CA LYS A 726 23.00 4.37 23.25
C LYS A 726 23.49 4.74 21.84
N LYS A 727 23.44 6.02 21.53
CA LYS A 727 24.00 6.55 20.28
C LYS A 727 25.48 6.15 20.17
N ASN A 728 25.86 5.64 19.00
CA ASN A 728 27.23 5.26 18.65
C ASN A 728 27.63 5.90 17.31
N ASP A 729 28.88 5.72 16.89
CA ASP A 729 29.44 6.36 15.68
C ASP A 729 29.11 5.62 14.37
N LYS A 730 27.98 4.90 14.33
CA LYS A 730 27.52 4.25 13.10
C LYS A 730 26.83 5.25 12.17
N VAL A 731 26.91 4.98 10.88
CA VAL A 731 26.52 5.88 9.77
C VAL A 731 25.19 6.57 9.99
N VAL A 732 24.12 5.80 10.22
CA VAL A 732 22.77 6.37 10.38
C VAL A 732 22.64 7.16 11.68
N ASN A 733 23.36 6.77 12.75
CA ASN A 733 23.36 7.51 14.01
C ASN A 733 24.14 8.83 13.91
N ARG A 734 25.25 8.87 13.16
CA ARG A 734 26.01 10.10 12.90
C ARG A 734 25.26 11.10 12.03
N LEU A 735 24.43 10.60 11.10
CA LEU A 735 23.64 11.46 10.21
C LEU A 735 22.85 12.53 10.95
N GLN A 736 22.30 12.22 12.14
CA GLN A 736 21.54 13.17 12.94
C GLN A 736 22.33 14.44 13.33
N ASP A 737 23.67 14.35 13.42
CA ASP A 737 24.53 15.48 13.77
C ASP A 737 24.68 16.49 12.63
N PHE A 738 24.34 16.08 11.42
CA PHE A 738 24.42 16.89 10.21
C PHE A 738 23.05 17.40 9.74
N ILE A 739 21.94 16.99 10.38
CA ILE A 739 20.60 17.47 10.05
C ILE A 739 20.30 18.81 10.75
N ILE A 740 20.02 19.84 9.95
CA ILE A 740 19.79 21.20 10.45
C ILE A 740 18.37 21.35 11.02
N ASN A 741 18.27 21.52 12.33
CA ASN A 741 17.01 21.79 13.02
C ASN A 741 16.91 23.25 13.49
N ARG A 742 16.52 24.17 12.59
CA ARG A 742 16.25 25.58 12.92
C ARG A 742 14.75 25.86 13.02
N ARG A 743 14.34 26.78 13.89
CA ARG A 743 12.92 27.21 13.98
C ARG A 743 12.46 27.83 12.65
N ILE A 744 11.30 27.42 12.16
CA ILE A 744 10.70 27.99 10.94
C ILE A 744 10.37 29.47 11.18
N THR A 745 10.78 30.32 10.24
CA THR A 745 10.37 31.71 10.17
C THR A 745 9.53 31.90 8.91
N PHE A 746 8.24 32.19 9.08
CA PHE A 746 7.33 32.40 7.95
C PHE A 746 7.50 33.82 7.41
N LYS A 747 8.02 33.94 6.19
CA LYS A 747 8.03 35.20 5.44
C LYS A 747 6.73 35.37 4.67
N SER A 748 6.33 36.62 4.42
CA SER A 748 5.20 36.90 3.52
C SER A 748 5.65 36.69 2.08
N VAL A 749 5.54 35.44 1.61
CA VAL A 749 5.98 35.02 0.27
C VAL A 749 4.85 35.03 -0.77
N VAL A 750 3.61 35.25 -0.31
CA VAL A 750 2.40 35.30 -1.11
C VAL A 750 1.52 36.46 -0.65
N GLU A 751 0.47 36.76 -1.41
CA GLU A 751 -0.52 37.80 -1.15
C GLU A 751 -1.32 37.58 0.16
N GLN A 752 -2.11 38.59 0.54
CA GLN A 752 -2.92 38.54 1.75
C GLN A 752 -4.03 37.49 1.62
N PHE A 753 -4.16 36.66 2.66
CA PHE A 753 -5.19 35.62 2.74
C PHE A 753 -6.56 36.22 3.11
N ASP A 754 -7.59 35.90 2.32
CA ASP A 754 -9.00 36.13 2.66
C ASP A 754 -9.77 34.81 2.58
N TYR A 755 -10.35 34.37 3.71
CA TYR A 755 -11.08 33.12 3.77
C TYR A 755 -12.39 33.15 2.97
N LYS A 756 -12.91 34.32 2.59
CA LYS A 756 -14.15 34.43 1.80
C LYS A 756 -14.01 33.78 0.43
N TYR A 757 -12.80 33.71 -0.13
CA TYR A 757 -12.54 32.98 -1.38
C TYR A 757 -12.81 31.48 -1.25
N LEU A 758 -12.79 30.93 -0.03
CA LEU A 758 -13.12 29.55 0.29
C LEU A 758 -14.64 29.31 0.42
N MET A 759 -15.45 30.36 0.36
CA MET A 759 -16.91 30.29 0.51
C MET A 759 -17.61 30.39 -0.85
N TRP A 760 -18.61 29.55 -1.08
CA TRP A 760 -19.46 29.65 -2.26
C TRP A 760 -20.18 31.00 -2.33
N THR A 761 -20.59 31.53 -1.17
CA THR A 761 -21.21 32.84 -1.01
C THR A 761 -20.29 33.79 -0.24
N PRO A 762 -19.36 34.49 -0.91
CA PRO A 762 -18.35 35.31 -0.24
C PRO A 762 -18.90 36.63 0.35
N ASN A 763 -20.02 37.14 -0.20
CA ASN A 763 -20.57 38.46 0.10
C ASN A 763 -21.60 38.44 1.25
N ILE A 764 -21.26 37.80 2.37
CA ILE A 764 -22.12 37.79 3.55
C ILE A 764 -21.69 38.91 4.51
N LYS A 765 -22.66 39.64 5.07
CA LYS A 765 -22.40 40.67 6.08
C LYS A 765 -21.77 40.02 7.32
N GLU A 766 -20.87 40.74 7.98
CA GLU A 766 -20.06 40.23 9.10
C GLU A 766 -20.88 39.71 10.29
N ASN A 767 -22.10 40.23 10.48
CA ASN A 767 -23.04 39.81 11.53
C ASN A 767 -24.21 38.93 11.03
N ALA A 768 -24.27 38.59 9.73
CA ALA A 768 -25.33 37.74 9.20
C ALA A 768 -24.96 36.25 9.31
N PHE A 769 -25.95 35.39 9.53
CA PHE A 769 -25.82 33.93 9.40
C PHE A 769 -25.71 33.54 7.93
N VAL A 770 -25.10 32.38 7.66
CA VAL A 770 -25.00 31.85 6.29
C VAL A 770 -26.37 31.34 5.85
N ILE A 771 -27.03 30.58 6.73
CA ILE A 771 -28.39 30.07 6.51
C ILE A 771 -29.36 30.84 7.42
N ASP A 772 -29.30 30.54 8.72
CA ASP A 772 -30.03 31.19 9.81
C ASP A 772 -29.35 30.85 11.16
N GLU A 773 -29.71 31.55 12.23
CA GLU A 773 -29.07 31.40 13.55
C GLU A 773 -29.14 29.97 14.10
N GLU A 774 -30.31 29.35 13.99
CA GLU A 774 -30.57 28.04 14.57
C GLU A 774 -29.84 26.95 13.80
N THR A 775 -29.92 26.98 12.47
CA THR A 775 -29.28 26.00 11.58
C THR A 775 -27.77 26.10 11.62
N ASP A 776 -27.20 27.31 11.52
CA ASP A 776 -25.74 27.52 11.61
C ASP A 776 -25.21 26.99 12.95
N SER A 777 -25.92 27.29 14.06
CA SER A 777 -25.51 26.84 15.41
C SER A 777 -25.56 25.32 15.53
N LYS A 778 -26.63 24.67 15.05
CA LYS A 778 -26.75 23.19 15.05
C LYS A 778 -25.63 22.53 14.26
N ILE A 779 -25.29 23.07 13.08
CA ILE A 779 -24.18 22.57 12.26
C ILE A 779 -22.86 22.67 13.03
N ILE A 780 -22.57 23.82 13.64
CA ILE A 780 -21.33 24.07 14.39
C ILE A 780 -21.22 23.16 15.62
N GLU A 781 -22.29 23.03 16.40
CA GLU A 781 -22.33 22.17 17.59
C GLU A 781 -22.11 20.70 17.20
N LYS A 782 -22.84 20.23 16.19
CA LYS A 782 -22.72 18.85 15.70
C LYS A 782 -21.33 18.57 15.15
N TYR A 783 -20.78 19.48 14.34
CA TYR A 783 -19.43 19.39 13.82
C TYR A 783 -18.42 19.29 14.98
N THR A 784 -18.53 20.17 15.98
CA THR A 784 -17.59 20.22 17.11
C THR A 784 -17.64 18.94 17.95
N ALA A 785 -18.84 18.40 18.19
CA ALA A 785 -19.02 17.14 18.92
C ALA A 785 -18.39 15.97 18.15
N LEU A 786 -18.65 15.87 16.84
CA LEU A 786 -18.10 14.80 16.00
C LEU A 786 -16.59 14.91 15.84
N ASP A 787 -16.07 16.13 15.60
CA ASP A 787 -14.65 16.40 15.41
C ASP A 787 -13.83 16.05 16.66
N THR A 788 -14.42 16.27 17.85
CA THR A 788 -13.80 15.92 19.13
C THR A 788 -13.78 14.40 19.37
N ASN A 789 -14.86 13.70 18.98
CA ASN A 789 -15.04 12.28 19.26
C ASN A 789 -14.49 11.35 18.16
N LYS A 790 -14.16 11.86 16.97
CA LYS A 790 -13.70 11.06 15.82
C LYS A 790 -12.53 10.13 16.16
N ARG A 791 -11.65 10.53 17.08
CA ARG A 791 -10.49 9.74 17.52
C ARG A 791 -10.85 8.39 18.14
N TYR A 792 -12.06 8.23 18.67
CA TYR A 792 -12.54 6.95 19.22
C TYR A 792 -13.01 5.98 18.12
N TYR A 793 -13.20 6.48 16.90
CA TYR A 793 -13.70 5.73 15.75
C TYR A 793 -12.62 5.50 14.68
N ILE A 794 -11.54 6.29 14.70
CA ILE A 794 -10.39 6.10 13.80
C ILE A 794 -9.51 4.98 14.36
N ASN A 795 -9.25 3.97 13.55
CA ASN A 795 -8.26 2.95 13.85
C ASN A 795 -6.89 3.44 13.35
N ASP A 796 -5.95 3.72 14.25
CA ASP A 796 -4.63 4.29 13.94
C ASP A 796 -3.82 3.44 12.93
N GLU A 797 -4.08 2.13 12.85
CA GLU A 797 -3.42 1.24 11.88
C GLU A 797 -3.91 1.44 10.43
N ALA A 798 -5.10 2.03 10.21
CA ALA A 798 -5.70 2.20 8.88
C ALA A 798 -5.26 3.51 8.18
N GLU A 799 -4.91 4.56 8.93
CA GLU A 799 -4.56 5.87 8.35
C GLU A 799 -3.16 5.94 7.73
N THR A 800 -2.23 5.05 8.13
CA THR A 800 -0.79 5.33 7.98
C THR A 800 -0.09 4.67 6.78
N LYS A 801 -0.69 3.71 6.07
CA LYS A 801 0.03 2.95 5.01
C LYS A 801 -0.44 3.15 3.57
N ASP A 802 -1.71 3.47 3.32
CA ASP A 802 -2.28 3.31 1.97
C ASP A 802 -2.97 4.56 1.38
N GLY A 803 -2.96 5.72 2.07
CA GLY A 803 -3.64 6.93 1.56
C GLY A 803 -5.16 6.80 1.45
N LYS A 804 -5.77 5.86 2.18
CA LYS A 804 -7.21 5.62 2.22
C LYS A 804 -7.91 6.66 3.11
N LYS A 805 -9.10 7.09 2.70
CA LYS A 805 -9.91 8.04 3.47
C LYS A 805 -10.70 7.26 4.52
N PRO A 806 -10.56 7.59 5.82
CA PRO A 806 -11.35 6.97 6.86
C PRO A 806 -12.86 7.12 6.63
N TYR A 807 -13.61 6.03 6.81
CA TYR A 807 -15.06 6.01 6.65
C TYR A 807 -15.78 7.05 7.55
N ILE A 808 -15.21 7.36 8.72
CA ILE A 808 -15.76 8.33 9.67
C ILE A 808 -16.01 9.72 9.05
N TYR A 809 -15.17 10.17 8.11
CA TYR A 809 -15.38 11.47 7.45
C TYR A 809 -16.61 11.47 6.52
N THR A 810 -16.95 10.30 5.95
CA THR A 810 -18.19 10.14 5.19
C THR A 810 -19.40 10.26 6.12
N GLN A 811 -19.34 9.63 7.30
CA GLN A 811 -20.41 9.72 8.28
C GLN A 811 -20.57 11.14 8.85
N ILE A 812 -19.46 11.83 9.15
CA ILE A 812 -19.50 13.23 9.59
C ILE A 812 -20.20 14.09 8.55
N ARG A 813 -19.87 13.92 7.26
CA ARG A 813 -20.54 14.60 6.16
C ARG A 813 -22.04 14.30 6.15
N GLU A 814 -22.44 13.03 6.20
CA GLU A 814 -23.84 12.61 6.16
C GLU A 814 -24.65 13.15 7.36
N GLU A 815 -24.08 13.12 8.57
CA GLU A 815 -24.72 13.66 9.76
C GLU A 815 -24.94 15.17 9.66
N LEU A 816 -23.99 15.92 9.08
CA LEU A 816 -24.15 17.36 8.87
C LEU A 816 -25.15 17.68 7.75
N LEU A 817 -25.16 16.88 6.67
CA LEU A 817 -26.14 17.02 5.59
C LEU A 817 -27.56 16.63 6.02
N SER A 818 -27.72 15.84 7.08
CA SER A 818 -29.02 15.54 7.68
C SER A 818 -29.64 16.75 8.39
N ILE A 819 -28.82 17.71 8.84
CA ILE A 819 -29.27 18.98 9.41
C ILE A 819 -29.66 19.92 8.28
N HIS A 820 -28.82 20.04 7.24
CA HIS A 820 -29.08 20.87 6.07
C HIS A 820 -28.55 20.23 4.78
N PRO A 821 -29.41 19.95 3.78
CA PRO A 821 -29.04 19.13 2.62
C PRO A 821 -28.13 19.84 1.60
N GLU A 822 -28.03 21.17 1.60
CA GLU A 822 -27.21 21.91 0.64
C GLU A 822 -25.75 21.98 1.11
N ALA A 823 -24.91 21.08 0.57
CA ALA A 823 -23.51 20.91 0.98
C ALA A 823 -22.66 22.18 0.88
N GLN A 824 -22.92 23.05 -0.11
CA GLN A 824 -22.20 24.31 -0.28
C GLN A 824 -22.46 25.27 0.90
N GLU A 825 -23.70 25.35 1.38
CA GLU A 825 -24.06 26.23 2.51
C GLU A 825 -23.51 25.67 3.83
N VAL A 826 -23.54 24.35 4.02
CA VAL A 826 -22.87 23.70 5.17
C VAL A 826 -21.37 23.98 5.15
N SER A 827 -20.73 23.88 3.99
CA SER A 827 -19.30 24.21 3.83
C SER A 827 -19.03 25.67 4.19
N ASP A 828 -19.85 26.62 3.71
CA ASP A 828 -19.72 28.05 4.02
C ASP A 828 -19.83 28.35 5.53
N VAL A 829 -20.78 27.72 6.22
CA VAL A 829 -20.92 27.80 7.69
C VAL A 829 -19.63 27.37 8.38
N LEU A 830 -19.10 26.19 7.98
CA LEU A 830 -17.90 25.63 8.59
C LEU A 830 -16.63 26.43 8.26
N VAL A 831 -16.48 26.92 7.03
CA VAL A 831 -15.38 27.79 6.62
C VAL A 831 -15.40 29.07 7.45
N ARG A 832 -16.54 29.75 7.54
CA ARG A 832 -16.66 30.99 8.34
C ARG A 832 -16.39 30.76 9.82
N PHE A 833 -16.87 29.64 10.37
CA PHE A 833 -16.60 29.28 11.75
C PHE A 833 -15.11 29.00 11.98
N LEU A 834 -14.47 28.17 11.14
CA LEU A 834 -13.11 27.67 11.36
C LEU A 834 -12.02 28.67 10.97
N PHE A 835 -12.22 29.49 9.95
CA PHE A 835 -11.25 30.50 9.51
C PHE A 835 -11.51 31.89 10.09
N GLY A 836 -12.79 32.27 10.27
CA GLY A 836 -13.17 33.59 10.77
C GLY A 836 -13.34 33.66 12.28
N LYS A 837 -14.35 32.96 12.82
CA LYS A 837 -14.74 33.09 14.24
C LYS A 837 -13.78 32.42 15.21
N LYS A 838 -13.44 31.15 14.96
CA LYS A 838 -12.57 30.32 15.81
C LYS A 838 -11.09 30.49 15.45
N ASP A 839 -10.80 30.82 14.19
CA ASP A 839 -9.45 30.88 13.62
C ASP A 839 -8.56 29.69 14.04
N SER A 840 -9.07 28.49 13.73
CA SER A 840 -8.54 27.22 14.24
C SER A 840 -7.28 26.79 13.49
N GLU A 841 -6.30 26.24 14.22
CA GLU A 841 -5.12 25.58 13.64
C GLU A 841 -5.42 24.19 13.06
N TYR A 842 -6.62 23.63 13.30
CA TYR A 842 -6.98 22.26 12.92
C TYR A 842 -8.22 22.24 12.04
N LYS A 843 -8.03 22.01 10.73
CA LYS A 843 -9.11 22.03 9.73
C LYS A 843 -9.19 20.74 8.90
N LYS A 844 -8.50 19.65 9.30
CA LYS A 844 -8.51 18.35 8.58
C LYS A 844 -9.93 17.84 8.33
N THR A 845 -10.81 17.84 9.34
CA THR A 845 -12.19 17.34 9.19
C THR A 845 -13.02 18.13 8.19
N LEU A 846 -12.83 19.45 8.10
CA LEU A 846 -13.47 20.26 7.07
C LEU A 846 -13.04 19.78 5.69
N PHE A 847 -11.74 19.72 5.41
CA PHE A 847 -11.24 19.30 4.10
C PHE A 847 -11.59 17.85 3.76
N GLU A 848 -11.53 16.95 4.75
CA GLU A 848 -11.92 15.55 4.56
C GLU A 848 -13.44 15.37 4.44
N SER A 849 -14.30 16.28 4.92
CA SER A 849 -15.76 16.10 4.82
C SER A 849 -16.39 16.94 3.70
N PHE A 850 -15.89 18.15 3.46
CA PHE A 850 -16.42 19.16 2.55
C PHE A 850 -15.33 19.85 1.69
N GLY A 851 -14.16 19.23 1.53
CA GLY A 851 -13.07 19.82 0.76
C GLY A 851 -13.40 20.03 -0.72
N VAL A 852 -14.29 19.22 -1.30
CA VAL A 852 -14.76 19.38 -2.68
C VAL A 852 -15.50 20.72 -2.82
N GLU A 853 -16.39 21.04 -1.89
CA GLU A 853 -17.11 22.31 -1.87
C GLU A 853 -16.16 23.50 -1.71
N VAL A 854 -15.15 23.38 -0.84
CA VAL A 854 -14.11 24.42 -0.67
C VAL A 854 -13.31 24.64 -1.96
N VAL A 855 -12.88 23.57 -2.63
CA VAL A 855 -12.15 23.67 -3.91
C VAL A 855 -13.02 24.31 -4.99
N ASP A 856 -14.29 23.95 -5.07
CA ASP A 856 -15.23 24.51 -6.03
C ASP A 856 -15.48 26.01 -5.78
N ALA A 857 -15.55 26.43 -4.51
CA ALA A 857 -15.63 27.84 -4.15
C ALA A 857 -14.38 28.61 -4.58
N ILE A 858 -13.18 28.06 -4.37
CA ILE A 858 -11.92 28.67 -4.80
C ILE A 858 -11.89 28.83 -6.33
N ARG A 859 -12.21 27.77 -7.08
CA ARG A 859 -12.25 27.84 -8.57
C ARG A 859 -13.19 28.95 -9.05
N LYS A 860 -14.36 29.06 -8.43
CA LYS A 860 -15.33 30.10 -8.76
C LYS A 860 -14.81 31.50 -8.45
N ASN A 861 -14.29 31.72 -7.26
CA ASN A 861 -13.99 33.07 -6.77
C ASN A 861 -12.60 33.58 -7.18
N VAL A 862 -11.64 32.69 -7.43
CA VAL A 862 -10.25 33.04 -7.80
C VAL A 862 -10.03 32.91 -9.31
N HIS A 863 -10.50 31.83 -9.92
CA HIS A 863 -10.22 31.51 -11.34
C HIS A 863 -11.38 31.80 -12.28
N SER A 864 -12.55 32.17 -11.77
CA SER A 864 -13.78 32.30 -12.56
C SER A 864 -14.12 31.01 -13.33
N GLU A 865 -14.02 29.87 -12.65
CA GLU A 865 -14.33 28.54 -13.20
C GLU A 865 -15.38 27.83 -12.35
N ILE A 866 -16.23 26.99 -12.95
CA ILE A 866 -17.20 26.16 -12.21
C ILE A 866 -17.28 24.75 -12.77
N ASN A 867 -17.58 23.77 -11.92
CA ASN A 867 -17.95 22.43 -12.40
C ASN A 867 -19.43 22.39 -12.80
N CYS A 868 -19.73 21.77 -13.93
CA CYS A 868 -21.08 21.49 -14.36
C CYS A 868 -21.81 20.61 -13.33
N ARG A 869 -22.94 21.09 -12.78
CA ARG A 869 -23.74 20.35 -11.78
C ARG A 869 -24.24 18.97 -12.24
N ALA A 870 -24.26 18.70 -13.55
CA ALA A 870 -24.81 17.46 -14.10
C ALA A 870 -23.73 16.42 -14.47
N CYS A 871 -22.67 16.83 -15.16
CA CYS A 871 -21.61 15.93 -15.63
C CYS A 871 -20.27 16.11 -14.92
N GLY A 872 -20.10 17.17 -14.12
CA GLY A 872 -18.84 17.50 -13.45
C GLY A 872 -17.78 18.11 -14.37
N GLU A 873 -18.09 18.37 -15.64
CA GLU A 873 -17.17 19.01 -16.59
C GLU A 873 -16.84 20.46 -16.16
N LEU A 874 -15.57 20.84 -16.24
CA LEU A 874 -15.10 22.18 -15.91
C LEU A 874 -15.56 23.19 -16.99
N ILE A 875 -16.15 24.30 -16.55
CA ILE A 875 -16.61 25.40 -17.40
C ILE A 875 -15.70 26.60 -17.12
N PRO A 876 -14.77 26.94 -18.04
CA PRO A 876 -13.99 28.16 -17.94
C PRO A 876 -14.87 29.37 -18.27
N THR A 877 -14.69 30.48 -17.54
CA THR A 877 -15.38 31.76 -17.79
C THR A 877 -16.90 31.59 -17.96
N PRO A 878 -17.62 31.07 -16.95
CA PRO A 878 -19.04 30.81 -17.06
C PRO A 878 -19.84 32.10 -17.26
N GLU A 879 -20.89 32.03 -18.09
CA GLU A 879 -21.85 33.13 -18.22
C GLU A 879 -22.56 33.42 -16.89
N GLN A 880 -23.16 34.61 -16.78
CA GLN A 880 -23.86 35.02 -15.57
C GLN A 880 -24.94 33.98 -15.18
N ARG A 881 -24.80 33.39 -13.98
CA ARG A 881 -25.69 32.34 -13.43
C ARG A 881 -25.63 30.98 -14.15
N GLN A 882 -24.62 30.73 -14.98
CA GLN A 882 -24.38 29.40 -15.54
C GLN A 882 -24.00 28.42 -14.42
N ILE A 883 -24.56 27.21 -14.45
CA ILE A 883 -24.30 26.12 -13.49
C ILE A 883 -24.16 24.74 -14.15
N ARG A 884 -24.25 24.69 -15.49
CA ARG A 884 -24.16 23.48 -16.33
C ARG A 884 -23.47 23.82 -17.64
N CYS A 885 -22.73 22.86 -18.21
CA CYS A 885 -22.19 22.99 -19.57
C CYS A 885 -23.35 22.95 -20.58
N ASP A 886 -23.09 23.43 -21.80
CA ASP A 886 -24.14 23.64 -22.81
C ASP A 886 -24.90 22.36 -23.15
N SER A 887 -24.19 21.23 -23.26
CA SER A 887 -24.77 19.92 -23.53
C SER A 887 -25.76 19.51 -22.43
N CYS A 888 -25.35 19.62 -21.16
CA CYS A 888 -26.17 19.30 -20.00
C CYS A 888 -27.33 20.28 -19.82
N GLN A 889 -27.11 21.57 -20.08
CA GLN A 889 -28.16 22.58 -19.98
C GLN A 889 -29.23 22.37 -21.06
N LYS A 890 -28.83 22.00 -22.28
CA LYS A 890 -29.75 21.63 -23.36
C LYS A 890 -30.57 20.38 -23.01
N ALA A 891 -29.93 19.36 -22.46
CA ALA A 891 -30.61 18.14 -21.99
C ALA A 891 -31.64 18.45 -20.88
N TYR A 892 -31.24 19.28 -19.90
CA TYR A 892 -32.13 19.71 -18.81
C TYR A 892 -33.33 20.52 -19.31
N ARG A 893 -33.11 21.50 -20.21
CA ARG A 893 -34.20 22.28 -20.84
C ARG A 893 -35.18 21.38 -21.59
N LYS A 894 -34.68 20.38 -22.33
CA LYS A 894 -35.53 19.40 -23.05
C LYS A 894 -36.40 18.58 -22.09
N ARG A 895 -35.86 18.16 -20.94
CA ARG A 895 -36.61 17.45 -19.90
C ARG A 895 -37.69 18.34 -19.26
N LEU A 896 -37.34 19.59 -18.90
CA LEU A 896 -38.30 20.56 -18.36
C LEU A 896 -39.45 20.85 -19.33
N ASP A 897 -39.16 21.03 -20.62
CA ASP A 897 -40.18 21.27 -21.64
C ASP A 897 -41.12 20.07 -21.80
N ALA A 898 -40.59 18.84 -21.76
CA ALA A 898 -41.39 17.63 -21.75
C ALA A 898 -42.30 17.53 -20.52
N GLU A 899 -41.78 17.84 -19.32
CA GLU A 899 -42.57 17.86 -18.07
C GLU A 899 -43.67 18.94 -18.10
N ARG A 900 -43.36 20.15 -18.60
CA ARG A 900 -44.34 21.22 -18.80
C ARG A 900 -45.46 20.78 -19.74
N LYS A 901 -45.13 20.24 -20.92
CA LYS A 901 -46.11 19.71 -21.87
C LYS A 901 -46.97 18.60 -21.26
N ARG A 902 -46.38 17.75 -20.41
CA ARG A 902 -47.11 16.69 -19.69
C ARG A 902 -48.08 17.26 -18.65
N LYS A 903 -47.66 18.27 -17.87
CA LYS A 903 -48.54 18.99 -16.94
C LYS A 903 -49.66 19.74 -17.66
N THR A 904 -49.37 20.43 -18.75
CA THR A 904 -50.38 21.13 -19.56
C THR A 904 -51.39 20.15 -20.16
N ARG A 905 -50.95 18.99 -20.68
CA ARG A 905 -51.85 17.93 -21.16
C ARG A 905 -52.71 17.35 -20.04
N LYS A 906 -52.18 17.24 -18.83
CA LYS A 906 -52.91 16.77 -17.64
C LYS A 906 -54.00 17.77 -17.25
N ILE A 907 -53.66 19.05 -17.16
CA ILE A 907 -54.62 20.14 -16.88
C ILE A 907 -55.70 20.20 -17.97
N LEU A 908 -55.33 20.10 -19.26
CA LEU A 908 -56.30 20.08 -20.35
C LEU A 908 -57.22 18.85 -20.32
N LYS A 909 -56.72 17.70 -19.88
CA LYS A 909 -57.55 16.50 -19.63
C LYS A 909 -58.47 16.67 -18.42
N GLU A 910 -58.01 17.33 -17.36
CA GLU A 910 -58.81 17.62 -16.17
C GLU A 910 -59.85 18.72 -16.41
N MET A 911 -59.65 19.60 -17.39
CA MET A 911 -60.63 20.60 -17.82
C MET A 911 -61.62 20.09 -18.88
N SER A 912 -61.34 18.94 -19.51
CA SER A 912 -62.22 18.32 -20.51
C SER A 912 -62.98 17.09 -20.00
N ALA A 913 -62.69 16.66 -18.77
CA ALA A 913 -63.51 15.76 -17.96
C ALA A 913 -64.39 16.60 -17.02
#